data_AF-A0A7W0VIY2-F1
#
_entry.id   AF-A0A7W0VIY2-F1
#
_cell.length_a   1.000
_cell.length_b   1.000
_cell.length_c   1.000
_cell.angle_alpha   90.00
_cell.angle_beta   90.00
_cell.angle_gamma   90.00
#
_symmetry.space_group_name_H-M   'P 1'
#
loop_
_entity.id
_entity.type
_entity.pdbx_description
1 polymer ?
#
loop_
_entity_poly.entity_id
_entity_poly.type
_entity_poly.pdbx_seq_one_letter_code
_entity_poly.pdbx_strand_id
1 'polypeptide(L)'
;MVDFPIGFGRYQLVERLALGGMAELFIATSPGEHGFQKKIVIKRLLPALVHDETYNAMFIDEAKLTAKLVHPKIAQTFELGKVDDQLFITMEYIDGIDVLALLREFASRRRRVEPQLAAWIAHETLDALDYAHNVKGEDNKPMGIVHRDISPSNVLLSLRGDVKLVDFGIARAKDPDRAHKSKSGTLKGKYGYMSPEQVIEQNLDGRSDVFSVGVVLAELLTGRRLFAAANELDVLLMVRDAKLGRFEKYGGDIDVGLQEIVRKSLKKSVEERYQSAAQFRDAINEWLFQNRHRVTPKVVADVVADLRDAVLERRHKQEAPPSAAEVAVGRSPSEDAAPMIIVEGGDSNPVIQMSYEPAAGDEVPNTNRPISVTDLAATAQAAVSRTMTPSRRAETVAGRPRPASVQVPSTVPAIGTNTGAAPPRTTTPPAGRRSGSFDVDLSFLEESAGVIEGPIADTISAAVEAITLPDLNEDSQMRSFDDMTEEPAARSRDIPVLSHEEAMRKRPPTPPALGDITEPPDDAGEFHITSPLRVLFRLMTARATGLLVVAIGGIKKEIYVRDGQPEYVSSNVASELFGNYLVAKAVLSEGELAMALAVMPHYGGKLGDTLVGLGLLKPLEVFRHLTRQVRSKIIDVCTWNKGGFGWYAGRENPREAFPLDFNAFEILGAGALALSDDHIESWIAKNGSLKLRASRTRRVGPERFEVKGLVQLCDLLDGKRSVADLVEAEPERTERLKIGRMLCLLEACDLARPS
;
A
#
# COMPACT_ATOMS: atom_id res chain seq x y z
N MET A 1 34.98 -19.84 5.01
CA MET A 1 35.37 -19.02 3.84
C MET A 1 35.50 -19.99 2.68
N VAL A 2 34.90 -19.71 1.52
CA VAL A 2 35.05 -20.59 0.36
C VAL A 2 36.12 -19.96 -0.53
N ASP A 3 37.21 -20.69 -0.79
CA ASP A 3 38.28 -20.20 -1.63
C ASP A 3 37.86 -20.28 -3.09
N PHE A 4 37.86 -19.14 -3.78
CA PHE A 4 37.62 -19.05 -5.22
C PHE A 4 38.95 -19.17 -6.00
N PRO A 5 38.95 -19.72 -7.23
CA PRO A 5 37.79 -20.13 -8.01
C PRO A 5 37.26 -21.52 -7.63
N ILE A 6 35.94 -21.72 -7.74
CA ILE A 6 35.25 -22.99 -7.45
C ILE A 6 34.71 -23.57 -8.75
N GLY A 7 34.95 -24.86 -9.02
CA GLY A 7 34.36 -25.55 -10.16
C GLY A 7 32.84 -25.71 -9.99
N PHE A 8 32.07 -25.43 -11.04
CA PHE A 8 30.61 -25.61 -11.09
C PHE A 8 30.18 -26.10 -12.47
N GLY A 9 30.11 -27.42 -12.64
CA GLY A 9 29.93 -28.05 -13.95
C GLY A 9 31.05 -27.64 -14.91
N ARG A 10 30.70 -27.05 -16.06
CA ARG A 10 31.68 -26.49 -17.02
C ARG A 10 32.22 -25.12 -16.64
N TYR A 11 31.66 -24.47 -15.63
CA TYR A 11 31.99 -23.10 -15.26
C TYR A 11 33.00 -23.06 -14.11
N GLN A 12 33.74 -21.95 -14.01
CA GLN A 12 34.52 -21.63 -12.82
C GLN A 12 33.92 -20.40 -12.16
N LEU A 13 33.36 -20.57 -10.95
CA LEU A 13 32.89 -19.46 -10.12
C LEU A 13 34.12 -18.69 -9.63
N VAL A 14 34.15 -17.39 -9.83
CA VAL A 14 35.29 -16.51 -9.51
C VAL A 14 35.03 -15.68 -8.26
N GLU A 15 33.80 -15.21 -8.09
CA GLU A 15 33.41 -14.34 -6.98
C GLU A 15 31.90 -14.47 -6.75
N ARG A 16 31.44 -14.37 -5.50
CA ARG A 16 30.01 -14.25 -5.20
C ARG A 16 29.58 -12.80 -5.30
N LEU A 17 28.66 -12.49 -6.22
CA LEU A 17 28.12 -11.15 -6.43
C LEU A 17 27.07 -10.76 -5.39
N ALA A 18 26.19 -11.68 -5.01
CA ALA A 18 25.13 -11.39 -4.05
C ALA A 18 24.51 -12.66 -3.49
N LEU A 19 23.94 -12.54 -2.29
CA LEU A 19 23.06 -13.53 -1.70
C LEU A 19 21.62 -12.95 -1.71
N GLY A 20 20.76 -13.48 -2.58
CA GLY A 20 19.35 -13.12 -2.65
C GLY A 20 18.48 -14.01 -1.74
N GLY A 21 17.17 -13.78 -1.78
CA GLY A 21 16.21 -14.59 -1.02
C GLY A 21 15.90 -15.97 -1.61
N MET A 22 16.04 -16.12 -2.93
CA MET A 22 15.75 -17.37 -3.64
C MET A 22 16.98 -17.95 -4.33
N ALA A 23 17.94 -17.10 -4.68
CA ALA A 23 19.11 -17.47 -5.44
C ALA A 23 20.35 -16.69 -4.99
N GLU A 24 21.51 -17.25 -5.26
CA GLU A 24 22.82 -16.59 -5.15
C GLU A 24 23.32 -16.21 -6.54
N LEU A 25 24.04 -15.11 -6.65
CA LEU A 25 24.66 -14.64 -7.88
C LEU A 25 26.17 -14.77 -7.79
N PHE A 26 26.82 -15.28 -8.83
CA PHE A 26 28.27 -15.41 -8.93
C PHE A 26 28.78 -14.82 -10.23
N ILE A 27 29.95 -14.17 -10.21
CA ILE A 27 30.76 -14.00 -11.42
C ILE A 27 31.36 -15.37 -11.73
N ALA A 28 31.28 -15.80 -12.98
CA ALA A 28 31.92 -17.02 -13.44
C ALA A 28 32.62 -16.82 -14.79
N THR A 29 33.57 -17.69 -15.09
CA THR A 29 34.11 -17.85 -16.45
C THR A 29 33.51 -19.09 -17.10
N SER A 30 33.07 -18.92 -18.34
CA SER A 30 32.65 -20.00 -19.24
C SER A 30 33.78 -20.30 -20.21
N PRO A 31 34.29 -21.56 -20.25
CA PRO A 31 35.28 -21.96 -21.23
C PRO A 31 34.66 -22.04 -22.63
N GLY A 32 35.37 -21.50 -23.62
CA GLY A 32 35.06 -21.59 -25.04
C GLY A 32 36.16 -22.31 -25.81
N GLU A 33 35.95 -22.48 -27.11
CA GLU A 33 36.92 -23.11 -28.00
C GLU A 33 38.25 -22.34 -28.04
N HIS A 34 39.35 -23.06 -28.30
CA HIS A 34 40.70 -22.50 -28.41
C HIS A 34 41.19 -21.72 -27.19
N GLY A 35 40.68 -22.02 -25.99
CA GLY A 35 41.10 -21.37 -24.75
C GLY A 35 40.46 -19.99 -24.51
N PHE A 36 39.46 -19.62 -25.32
CA PHE A 36 38.65 -18.44 -25.05
C PHE A 36 37.90 -18.59 -23.73
N GLN A 37 37.81 -17.54 -22.92
CA GLN A 37 37.00 -17.52 -21.70
C GLN A 37 36.08 -16.31 -21.72
N LYS A 38 34.78 -16.56 -21.52
CA LYS A 38 33.77 -15.50 -21.42
C LYS A 38 33.36 -15.31 -19.97
N LYS A 39 33.42 -14.07 -19.46
CA LYS A 39 32.82 -13.73 -18.16
C LYS A 39 31.31 -13.72 -18.28
N ILE A 40 30.65 -14.35 -17.32
CA ILE A 40 29.19 -14.46 -17.21
C ILE A 40 28.78 -14.30 -15.74
N VAL A 41 27.50 -14.10 -15.51
CA VAL A 41 26.89 -14.23 -14.18
C VAL A 41 26.14 -15.55 -14.11
N ILE A 42 26.27 -16.26 -12.99
CA ILE A 42 25.49 -17.46 -12.67
C ILE A 42 24.57 -17.13 -11.51
N LYS A 43 23.26 -17.14 -11.77
CA LYS A 43 22.21 -17.13 -10.76
C LYS A 43 21.86 -18.57 -10.42
N ARG A 44 21.96 -18.96 -9.16
CA ARG A 44 21.80 -20.34 -8.71
C ARG A 44 20.79 -20.42 -7.58
N LEU A 45 19.84 -21.34 -7.65
CA LEU A 45 18.84 -21.51 -6.60
C LEU A 45 19.51 -21.89 -5.27
N LEU A 46 19.06 -21.34 -4.14
CA LEU A 46 19.63 -21.65 -2.83
C LEU A 46 19.50 -23.16 -2.52
N PRO A 47 20.53 -23.81 -1.94
CA PRO A 47 20.48 -25.24 -1.62
C PRO A 47 19.24 -25.66 -0.82
N ALA A 48 18.81 -24.82 0.13
CA ALA A 48 17.64 -25.07 0.98
C ALA A 48 16.30 -25.08 0.22
N LEU A 49 16.26 -24.60 -1.03
CA LEU A 49 15.05 -24.48 -1.84
C LEU A 49 15.02 -25.49 -3.00
N VAL A 50 16.08 -26.29 -3.20
CA VAL A 50 16.21 -27.22 -4.35
C VAL A 50 15.13 -28.31 -4.35
N HIS A 51 14.65 -28.71 -3.18
CA HIS A 51 13.61 -29.74 -3.06
C HIS A 51 12.17 -29.20 -3.09
N ASP A 52 11.99 -27.87 -3.19
CA ASP A 52 10.67 -27.27 -3.30
C ASP A 52 10.31 -27.10 -4.78
N GLU A 53 9.38 -27.92 -5.25
CA GLU A 53 8.90 -27.91 -6.64
C GLU A 53 8.34 -26.54 -7.05
N THR A 54 7.79 -25.77 -6.11
CA THR A 54 7.26 -24.43 -6.37
C THR A 54 8.40 -23.48 -6.76
N TYR A 55 9.46 -23.42 -5.95
CA TYR A 55 10.60 -22.54 -6.22
C TYR A 55 11.35 -22.96 -7.48
N ASN A 56 11.45 -24.27 -7.75
CA ASN A 56 11.98 -24.78 -9.00
C ASN A 56 11.15 -24.31 -10.21
N ALA A 57 9.82 -24.45 -10.16
CA ALA A 57 8.94 -24.00 -11.23
C ALA A 57 9.07 -22.49 -11.46
N MET A 58 9.03 -21.68 -10.39
CA MET A 58 9.21 -20.22 -10.47
C MET A 58 10.55 -19.83 -11.10
N PHE A 59 11.64 -20.50 -10.72
CA PHE A 59 12.97 -20.24 -11.26
C PHE A 59 13.08 -20.60 -12.75
N ILE A 60 12.51 -21.73 -13.15
CA ILE A 60 12.45 -22.16 -14.56
C ILE A 60 11.62 -21.19 -15.40
N ASP A 61 10.48 -20.73 -14.87
CA ASP A 61 9.60 -19.78 -15.55
C ASP A 61 10.27 -18.42 -15.75
N GLU A 62 10.96 -17.91 -14.72
CA GLU A 62 11.75 -16.69 -14.81
C GLU A 62 12.82 -16.80 -15.90
N ALA A 63 13.54 -17.93 -15.94
CA ALA A 63 14.56 -18.18 -16.95
C ALA A 63 13.98 -18.23 -18.37
N LYS A 64 12.89 -18.99 -18.57
CA LYS A 64 12.24 -19.16 -19.88
C LYS A 64 11.71 -17.85 -20.43
N LEU A 65 11.12 -17.02 -19.58
CA LEU A 65 10.55 -15.76 -20.01
C LEU A 65 11.63 -14.72 -20.28
N THR A 66 12.66 -14.63 -19.41
CA THR A 66 13.77 -13.69 -19.61
C THR A 66 14.63 -14.08 -20.82
N ALA A 67 14.79 -15.37 -21.12
CA ALA A 67 15.52 -15.83 -22.30
C ALA A 67 14.89 -15.39 -23.63
N LYS A 68 13.59 -15.08 -23.65
CA LYS A 68 12.88 -14.56 -24.84
C LYS A 68 13.12 -13.07 -25.06
N LEU A 69 13.62 -12.35 -24.05
CA LEU A 69 13.86 -10.92 -24.14
C LEU A 69 15.24 -10.68 -24.77
N VAL A 70 15.25 -10.04 -25.93
CA VAL A 70 16.47 -9.66 -26.65
C VAL A 70 16.42 -8.16 -26.91
N HIS A 71 17.08 -7.39 -26.05
CA HIS A 71 17.08 -5.93 -26.12
C HIS A 71 18.42 -5.39 -25.62
N PRO A 72 19.02 -4.34 -26.24
CA PRO A 72 20.30 -3.79 -25.81
C PRO A 72 20.30 -3.31 -24.34
N LYS A 73 19.14 -2.87 -23.84
CA LYS A 73 18.94 -2.36 -22.48
C LYS A 73 18.42 -3.40 -21.48
N ILE A 74 18.37 -4.67 -21.86
CA ILE A 74 18.06 -5.81 -20.97
C ILE A 74 19.30 -6.72 -20.92
N ALA A 75 19.66 -7.22 -19.73
CA ALA A 75 20.74 -8.19 -19.64
C ALA A 75 20.31 -9.53 -20.26
N GLN A 76 21.14 -10.05 -21.16
CA GLN A 76 20.80 -11.27 -21.89
C GLN A 76 20.93 -12.51 -20.99
N THR A 77 19.88 -13.31 -20.91
CA THR A 77 19.95 -14.68 -20.39
C THR A 77 20.48 -15.61 -21.49
N PHE A 78 21.51 -16.41 -21.18
CA PHE A 78 22.14 -17.32 -22.13
C PHE A 78 21.63 -18.75 -22.01
N GLU A 79 21.50 -19.28 -20.79
CA GLU A 79 21.16 -20.69 -20.56
C GLU A 79 20.49 -20.90 -19.20
N LEU A 80 19.51 -21.80 -19.16
CA LEU A 80 19.04 -22.47 -17.95
C LEU A 80 19.62 -23.89 -17.93
N GLY A 81 20.28 -24.26 -16.84
CA GLY A 81 20.90 -25.58 -16.68
C GLY A 81 20.75 -26.15 -15.28
N LYS A 82 21.32 -27.33 -15.09
CA LYS A 82 21.32 -28.07 -13.83
C LYS A 82 22.70 -28.70 -13.61
N VAL A 83 23.29 -28.49 -12.43
CA VAL A 83 24.56 -29.11 -11.97
C VAL A 83 24.30 -29.65 -10.57
N ASP A 84 24.61 -30.93 -10.32
CA ASP A 84 24.48 -31.57 -9.00
C ASP A 84 23.12 -31.33 -8.32
N ASP A 85 22.04 -31.56 -9.09
CA ASP A 85 20.66 -31.26 -8.73
C ASP A 85 20.26 -29.79 -8.53
N GLN A 86 21.19 -28.86 -8.69
CA GLN A 86 20.97 -27.44 -8.49
C GLN A 86 20.71 -26.70 -9.81
N LEU A 87 19.55 -26.07 -9.93
CA LEU A 87 19.21 -25.23 -11.08
C LEU A 87 20.04 -23.94 -11.08
N PHE A 88 20.48 -23.53 -12.27
CA PHE A 88 21.18 -22.28 -12.49
C PHE A 88 20.79 -21.61 -13.80
N ILE A 89 20.93 -20.29 -13.85
CA ILE A 89 20.74 -19.46 -15.03
C ILE A 89 22.06 -18.73 -15.29
N THR A 90 22.57 -18.82 -16.51
CA THR A 90 23.70 -17.99 -16.95
C THR A 90 23.20 -16.76 -17.68
N MET A 91 23.84 -15.63 -17.42
CA MET A 91 23.45 -14.34 -17.99
C MET A 91 24.65 -13.45 -18.26
N GLU A 92 24.41 -12.38 -19.00
CA GLU A 92 25.38 -11.35 -19.34
C GLU A 92 26.03 -10.76 -18.08
N TYR A 93 27.36 -10.72 -18.05
CA TYR A 93 28.08 -9.97 -17.03
C TYR A 93 28.20 -8.51 -17.45
N ILE A 94 27.62 -7.62 -16.64
CA ILE A 94 27.71 -6.17 -16.86
C ILE A 94 28.84 -5.62 -16.01
N ASP A 95 29.91 -5.20 -16.67
CA ASP A 95 31.05 -4.60 -15.99
C ASP A 95 30.76 -3.13 -15.64
N GLY A 96 30.41 -2.86 -14.38
CA GLY A 96 30.03 -1.54 -13.92
C GLY A 96 29.43 -1.54 -12.50
N ILE A 97 28.50 -0.63 -12.24
CA ILE A 97 27.83 -0.45 -10.94
C ILE A 97 26.31 -0.45 -11.12
N ASP A 98 25.55 -0.70 -10.06
CA ASP A 98 24.10 -0.47 -10.07
C ASP A 98 23.75 0.97 -9.64
N VAL A 99 22.51 1.40 -9.92
CA VAL A 99 22.02 2.74 -9.56
C VAL A 99 21.96 2.93 -8.04
N LEU A 100 21.78 1.86 -7.25
CA LEU A 100 21.83 1.96 -5.79
C LEU A 100 23.24 2.34 -5.29
N ALA A 101 24.28 1.78 -5.88
CA ALA A 101 25.67 2.11 -5.61
C ALA A 101 25.99 3.54 -6.06
N LEU A 102 25.50 3.97 -7.23
CA LEU A 102 25.58 5.37 -7.68
C LEU A 102 25.00 6.33 -6.62
N LEU A 103 23.75 6.09 -6.20
CA LEU A 103 23.06 6.91 -5.19
C LEU A 103 23.83 6.96 -3.87
N ARG A 104 24.32 5.82 -3.39
CA ARG A 104 25.12 5.71 -2.15
C ARG A 104 26.43 6.48 -2.24
N GLU A 105 27.15 6.35 -3.35
CA GLU A 105 28.41 7.03 -3.56
C GLU A 105 28.21 8.55 -3.62
N PHE A 106 27.22 9.00 -4.39
CA PHE A 106 26.87 10.41 -4.48
C PHE A 106 26.44 10.98 -3.13
N ALA A 107 25.60 10.29 -2.38
CA ALA A 107 25.22 10.69 -1.03
C ALA A 107 26.43 10.81 -0.08
N SER A 108 27.37 9.84 -0.13
CA SER A 108 28.59 9.88 0.68
C SER A 108 29.50 11.07 0.33
N ARG A 109 29.47 11.51 -0.92
CA ARG A 109 30.18 12.70 -1.42
C ARG A 109 29.36 13.99 -1.29
N ARG A 110 28.17 13.95 -0.67
CA ARG A 110 27.20 15.07 -0.58
C ARG A 110 26.86 15.69 -1.95
N ARG A 111 26.78 14.85 -2.99
CA ARG A 111 26.41 15.20 -4.37
C ARG A 111 25.05 14.63 -4.73
N ARG A 112 24.36 15.28 -5.67
CA ARG A 112 23.15 14.74 -6.34
C ARG A 112 23.49 14.36 -7.77
N VAL A 113 22.76 13.40 -8.32
CA VAL A 113 22.89 13.04 -9.73
C VAL A 113 22.39 14.22 -10.56
N GLU A 114 23.12 14.59 -11.61
CA GLU A 114 22.70 15.70 -12.47
C GLU A 114 21.36 15.37 -13.13
N PRO A 115 20.41 16.33 -13.23
CA PRO A 115 19.07 16.06 -13.74
C PRO A 115 19.05 15.38 -15.11
N GLN A 116 19.92 15.81 -16.03
CA GLN A 116 20.05 15.21 -17.35
C GLN A 116 20.51 13.75 -17.32
N LEU A 117 21.41 13.39 -16.41
CA LEU A 117 21.88 12.01 -16.26
C LEU A 117 20.80 11.13 -15.60
N ALA A 118 20.11 11.66 -14.59
CA ALA A 118 18.98 10.98 -13.95
C ALA A 118 17.86 10.69 -14.98
N ALA A 119 17.51 11.70 -15.77
CA ALA A 119 16.56 11.59 -16.88
C ALA A 119 17.01 10.55 -17.92
N TRP A 120 18.29 10.55 -18.30
CA TRP A 120 18.83 9.58 -19.25
C TRP A 120 18.77 8.13 -18.73
N ILE A 121 19.11 7.90 -17.47
CA ILE A 121 19.00 6.56 -16.86
C ILE A 121 17.54 6.07 -16.87
N ALA A 122 16.59 6.95 -16.53
CA ALA A 122 15.16 6.63 -16.58
C ALA A 122 14.69 6.37 -18.02
N HIS A 123 15.12 7.18 -19.00
CA HIS A 123 14.84 7.01 -20.42
C HIS A 123 15.23 5.61 -20.91
N GLU A 124 16.49 5.20 -20.69
CA GLU A 124 16.98 3.89 -21.16
C GLU A 124 16.28 2.72 -20.45
N THR A 125 15.89 2.92 -19.18
CA THR A 125 15.10 1.93 -18.42
C THR A 125 13.69 1.78 -19.01
N LEU A 126 13.05 2.89 -19.38
CA LEU A 126 11.73 2.90 -20.00
C LEU A 126 11.75 2.29 -21.40
N ASP A 127 12.84 2.44 -22.14
CA ASP A 127 13.03 1.79 -23.44
C ASP A 127 13.06 0.26 -23.31
N ALA A 128 13.78 -0.26 -22.30
CA ALA A 128 13.76 -1.69 -21.96
C ALA A 128 12.36 -2.19 -21.60
N LEU A 129 11.62 -1.41 -20.79
CA LEU A 129 10.28 -1.76 -20.33
C LEU A 129 9.26 -1.72 -21.47
N ASP A 130 9.33 -0.73 -22.35
CA ASP A 130 8.46 -0.62 -23.52
C ASP A 130 8.60 -1.85 -24.43
N TYR A 131 9.84 -2.30 -24.66
CA TYR A 131 10.09 -3.56 -25.37
C TYR A 131 9.46 -4.75 -24.65
N ALA A 132 9.71 -4.91 -23.34
CA ALA A 132 9.20 -6.05 -22.57
C ALA A 132 7.67 -6.10 -22.50
N HIS A 133 7.02 -4.94 -22.31
CA HIS A 133 5.56 -4.81 -22.21
C HIS A 133 4.87 -5.20 -23.53
N ASN A 134 5.52 -4.92 -24.66
CA ASN A 134 4.96 -5.11 -26.00
C ASN A 134 5.45 -6.37 -26.74
N VAL A 135 6.37 -7.15 -26.15
CA VAL A 135 6.91 -8.34 -26.78
C VAL A 135 5.80 -9.37 -27.04
N LYS A 136 5.87 -10.03 -28.21
CA LYS A 136 4.89 -11.02 -28.63
C LYS A 136 5.49 -12.42 -28.62
N GLY A 137 4.65 -13.41 -28.30
CA GLY A 137 5.00 -14.82 -28.39
C GLY A 137 5.10 -15.31 -29.83
N GLU A 138 5.48 -16.58 -29.99
CA GLU A 138 5.53 -17.25 -31.29
C GLU A 138 4.15 -17.31 -31.97
N ASP A 139 3.08 -17.29 -31.17
CA ASP A 139 1.69 -17.21 -31.61
C ASP A 139 1.22 -15.78 -31.95
N ASN A 140 2.15 -14.81 -31.98
CA ASN A 140 1.91 -13.39 -32.23
C ASN A 140 0.98 -12.73 -31.20
N LYS A 141 0.74 -13.35 -30.04
CA LYS A 141 -0.01 -12.74 -28.94
C LYS A 141 0.91 -11.94 -28.03
N PRO A 142 0.44 -10.81 -27.47
CA PRO A 142 1.20 -10.09 -26.45
C PRO A 142 1.51 -10.99 -25.27
N MET A 143 2.78 -11.03 -24.86
CA MET A 143 3.18 -11.78 -23.67
C MET A 143 2.86 -11.03 -22.38
N GLY A 144 2.62 -9.72 -22.45
CA GLY A 144 2.21 -8.89 -21.31
C GLY A 144 3.21 -8.94 -20.15
N ILE A 145 4.51 -8.98 -20.45
CA ILE A 145 5.55 -9.14 -19.43
C ILE A 145 5.64 -7.84 -18.64
N VAL A 146 5.36 -7.90 -17.34
CA VAL A 146 5.55 -6.79 -16.39
C VAL A 146 6.72 -7.13 -15.48
N HIS A 147 7.63 -6.19 -15.23
CA HIS A 147 8.84 -6.41 -14.47
C HIS A 147 8.58 -6.60 -12.96
N ARG A 148 7.70 -5.79 -12.35
CA ARG A 148 7.21 -5.88 -10.94
C ARG A 148 8.25 -5.71 -9.82
N ASP A 149 9.54 -5.67 -10.15
CA ASP A 149 10.65 -5.41 -9.21
C ASP A 149 11.61 -4.31 -9.68
N ILE A 150 11.08 -3.25 -10.31
CA ILE A 150 11.93 -2.10 -10.68
C ILE A 150 12.45 -1.42 -9.41
N SER A 151 13.76 -1.30 -9.29
CA SER A 151 14.45 -0.65 -8.17
C SER A 151 15.88 -0.27 -8.58
N PRO A 152 16.56 0.63 -7.86
CA PRO A 152 17.93 1.05 -8.17
C PRO A 152 18.96 -0.09 -8.19
N SER A 153 18.73 -1.19 -7.46
CA SER A 153 19.63 -2.36 -7.51
C SER A 153 19.49 -3.18 -8.79
N ASN A 154 18.40 -2.99 -9.54
CA ASN A 154 18.08 -3.79 -10.74
C ASN A 154 18.35 -3.00 -12.03
N VAL A 155 18.90 -1.80 -11.93
CA VAL A 155 19.35 -0.98 -13.07
C VAL A 155 20.86 -0.85 -12.99
N LEU A 156 21.59 -1.45 -13.94
CA LEU A 156 23.05 -1.40 -14.02
C LEU A 156 23.53 -0.37 -15.02
N LEU A 157 24.67 0.23 -14.68
CA LEU A 157 25.41 1.20 -15.46
C LEU A 157 26.78 0.60 -15.77
N SER A 158 27.04 0.30 -17.04
CA SER A 158 28.32 -0.28 -17.45
C SER A 158 29.40 0.79 -17.62
N LEU A 159 30.67 0.36 -17.56
CA LEU A 159 31.83 1.19 -17.90
C LEU A 159 31.84 1.69 -19.34
N ARG A 160 31.06 1.06 -20.23
CA ARG A 160 30.91 1.48 -21.63
C ARG A 160 29.82 2.53 -21.80
N GLY A 161 29.06 2.80 -20.74
CA GLY A 161 27.98 3.77 -20.74
C GLY A 161 26.59 3.20 -20.99
N ASP A 162 26.47 1.88 -21.12
CA ASP A 162 25.18 1.21 -21.26
C ASP A 162 24.39 1.21 -19.95
N VAL A 163 23.10 1.49 -20.02
CA VAL A 163 22.12 1.27 -18.96
C VAL A 163 21.39 -0.05 -19.27
N LYS A 164 21.38 -0.98 -18.32
CA LYS A 164 20.78 -2.31 -18.50
C LYS A 164 19.90 -2.70 -17.32
N LEU A 165 18.72 -3.20 -17.63
CA LEU A 165 17.77 -3.76 -16.69
C LEU A 165 18.04 -5.25 -16.46
N VAL A 166 17.96 -5.69 -15.20
CA VAL A 166 18.13 -7.09 -14.76
C VAL A 166 17.00 -7.55 -13.85
N ASP A 167 16.92 -8.87 -13.65
CA ASP A 167 16.07 -9.52 -12.63
C ASP A 167 14.58 -9.17 -12.76
N PHE A 168 13.97 -9.61 -13.85
CA PHE A 168 12.53 -9.56 -14.01
C PHE A 168 11.86 -10.37 -12.89
N GLY A 169 11.00 -9.71 -12.09
CA GLY A 169 10.33 -10.27 -10.92
C GLY A 169 9.22 -11.28 -11.23
N ILE A 170 9.41 -12.11 -12.26
CA ILE A 170 8.42 -13.03 -12.85
C ILE A 170 7.99 -14.09 -11.84
N ALA A 171 8.93 -14.54 -11.00
CA ALA A 171 8.67 -15.41 -9.86
C ALA A 171 7.57 -14.82 -8.95
N ARG A 172 7.53 -13.50 -8.74
CA ARG A 172 6.51 -12.82 -7.90
C ARG A 172 5.14 -12.72 -8.57
N ALA A 173 5.04 -13.00 -9.87
CA ALA A 173 3.81 -12.85 -10.62
C ALA A 173 2.85 -14.03 -10.50
N LYS A 174 3.38 -15.25 -10.32
CA LYS A 174 2.60 -16.49 -10.29
C LYS A 174 2.11 -16.85 -8.88
N ASP A 175 2.84 -16.48 -7.85
CA ASP A 175 2.45 -16.67 -6.45
C ASP A 175 3.02 -15.53 -5.59
N PRO A 176 2.31 -14.39 -5.48
CA PRO A 176 2.76 -13.25 -4.69
C PRO A 176 3.00 -13.64 -3.23
N ASP A 177 2.11 -14.45 -2.65
CA ASP A 177 2.16 -14.83 -1.24
C ASP A 177 3.36 -15.75 -0.93
N ARG A 178 3.72 -16.68 -1.83
CA ARG A 178 4.92 -17.53 -1.65
C ARG A 178 6.22 -16.85 -2.07
N ALA A 179 6.22 -16.03 -3.11
CA ALA A 179 7.40 -15.25 -3.49
C ALA A 179 7.80 -14.27 -2.40
N HIS A 180 6.83 -13.74 -1.66
CA HIS A 180 7.09 -12.95 -0.48
C HIS A 180 7.51 -13.79 0.72
N LYS A 181 7.21 -15.09 0.86
CA LYS A 181 7.57 -15.93 2.04
C LYS A 181 9.05 -16.30 2.20
N SER A 182 9.94 -16.02 1.24
CA SER A 182 11.38 -16.30 1.39
C SER A 182 11.97 -15.56 2.61
N LYS A 183 12.63 -16.28 3.51
CA LYS A 183 13.11 -15.81 4.83
C LYS A 183 14.27 -14.79 4.79
N SER A 184 14.71 -14.32 3.62
CA SER A 184 15.87 -13.42 3.56
C SER A 184 15.47 -11.94 3.74
N GLY A 185 16.22 -11.25 4.61
CA GLY A 185 16.14 -9.80 4.84
C GLY A 185 16.48 -8.92 3.62
N THR A 186 16.66 -9.49 2.42
CA THR A 186 16.92 -8.76 1.17
C THR A 186 15.69 -7.97 0.67
N LEU A 187 14.48 -8.27 1.14
CA LEU A 187 13.28 -7.48 0.82
C LEU A 187 13.20 -6.17 1.63
N LYS A 188 14.05 -6.03 2.66
CA LYS A 188 14.08 -4.87 3.55
C LYS A 188 14.44 -3.61 2.74
N GLY A 189 13.47 -2.71 2.58
CA GLY A 189 13.63 -1.46 1.82
C GLY A 189 13.34 -1.48 0.31
N LYS A 190 12.77 -2.58 -0.24
CA LYS A 190 12.22 -2.62 -1.62
C LYS A 190 10.75 -2.18 -1.72
N TYR A 191 10.00 -2.19 -0.61
CA TYR A 191 8.59 -1.80 -0.60
C TYR A 191 8.33 -0.39 -1.15
N GLY A 192 9.26 0.54 -0.94
CA GLY A 192 9.17 1.90 -1.46
C GLY A 192 9.14 2.01 -2.99
N TYR A 193 9.48 0.95 -3.74
CA TYR A 193 9.42 0.98 -5.21
C TYR A 193 8.20 0.27 -5.78
N MET A 194 7.34 -0.31 -4.94
CA MET A 194 6.08 -0.90 -5.40
C MET A 194 5.14 0.18 -5.92
N SER A 195 4.23 -0.18 -6.82
CA SER A 195 3.13 0.70 -7.20
C SER A 195 1.96 0.57 -6.20
N PRO A 196 1.08 1.59 -6.09
CA PRO A 196 -0.11 1.53 -5.25
C PRO A 196 -0.94 0.26 -5.49
N GLU A 197 -1.21 -0.07 -6.75
CA GLU A 197 -1.98 -1.24 -7.17
C GLU A 197 -1.29 -2.56 -6.79
N GLN A 198 0.04 -2.62 -6.73
CA GLN A 198 0.79 -3.79 -6.26
C GLN A 198 0.67 -3.99 -4.74
N VAL A 199 0.62 -2.90 -3.98
CA VAL A 199 0.44 -2.95 -2.52
C VAL A 199 -0.96 -3.48 -2.17
N ILE A 200 -1.98 -3.05 -2.90
CA ILE A 200 -3.40 -3.42 -2.66
C ILE A 200 -3.89 -4.65 -3.46
N GLU A 201 -2.98 -5.38 -4.12
CA GLU A 201 -3.29 -6.60 -4.89
C GLU A 201 -4.30 -6.41 -6.05
N GLN A 202 -4.29 -5.24 -6.68
CA GLN A 202 -5.03 -5.01 -7.92
C GLN A 202 -4.34 -5.64 -9.13
N ASN A 203 -5.07 -5.75 -10.24
CA ASN A 203 -4.51 -6.24 -11.50
C ASN A 203 -3.35 -5.34 -11.96
N LEU A 204 -2.19 -5.97 -12.21
CA LEU A 204 -0.97 -5.27 -12.61
C LEU A 204 -0.79 -5.32 -14.13
N ASP A 205 -0.45 -4.17 -14.70
CA ASP A 205 0.02 -4.03 -16.07
C ASP A 205 1.33 -3.22 -16.12
N GLY A 206 1.80 -2.89 -17.33
CA GLY A 206 3.05 -2.13 -17.50
C GLY A 206 3.08 -0.75 -16.81
N ARG A 207 1.92 -0.18 -16.47
CA ARG A 207 1.80 1.12 -15.77
C ARG A 207 2.21 1.02 -14.29
N SER A 208 2.35 -0.19 -13.74
CA SER A 208 3.00 -0.42 -12.45
C SER A 208 4.50 -0.18 -12.53
N ASP A 209 5.17 -0.68 -13.58
CA ASP A 209 6.60 -0.42 -13.78
C ASP A 209 6.87 1.07 -14.05
N VAL A 210 5.95 1.76 -14.75
CA VAL A 210 6.00 3.22 -14.97
C VAL A 210 6.06 3.98 -13.63
N PHE A 211 5.23 3.59 -12.66
CA PHE A 211 5.26 4.20 -11.33
C PHE A 211 6.60 3.96 -10.64
N SER A 212 7.09 2.70 -10.66
CA SER A 212 8.37 2.34 -10.04
C SER A 212 9.56 3.07 -10.66
N VAL A 213 9.59 3.27 -11.98
CA VAL A 213 10.61 4.12 -12.63
C VAL A 213 10.48 5.59 -12.18
N GLY A 214 9.25 6.09 -12.02
CA GLY A 214 8.99 7.41 -11.44
C GLY A 214 9.61 7.57 -10.06
N VAL A 215 9.53 6.54 -9.21
CA VAL A 215 10.18 6.51 -7.90
C VAL A 215 11.70 6.59 -8.06
N VAL A 216 12.30 5.73 -8.89
CA VAL A 216 13.76 5.72 -9.14
C VAL A 216 14.25 7.08 -9.65
N LEU A 217 13.52 7.70 -10.58
CA LEU A 217 13.84 9.03 -11.11
C LEU A 217 13.78 10.11 -10.02
N ALA A 218 12.74 10.10 -9.18
CA ALA A 218 12.63 11.05 -8.06
C ALA A 218 13.80 10.89 -7.06
N GLU A 219 14.22 9.66 -6.77
CA GLU A 219 15.35 9.40 -5.87
C GLU A 219 16.69 9.82 -6.47
N LEU A 220 16.90 9.60 -7.77
CA LEU A 220 18.08 10.08 -8.51
C LEU A 220 18.19 11.61 -8.43
N LEU A 221 17.07 12.32 -8.63
CA LEU A 221 17.04 13.78 -8.64
C LEU A 221 17.22 14.38 -7.24
N THR A 222 16.57 13.80 -6.23
CA THR A 222 16.60 14.34 -4.86
C THR A 222 17.79 13.83 -4.05
N GLY A 223 18.41 12.72 -4.47
CA GLY A 223 19.45 12.00 -3.73
C GLY A 223 18.94 11.35 -2.43
N ARG A 224 17.61 11.16 -2.30
CA ARG A 224 16.94 10.70 -1.07
C ARG A 224 15.89 9.66 -1.41
N ARG A 225 15.61 8.78 -0.45
CA ARG A 225 14.46 7.87 -0.57
C ARG A 225 13.16 8.66 -0.67
N LEU A 226 12.32 8.29 -1.65
CA LEU A 226 11.05 8.97 -1.90
C LEU A 226 10.01 8.60 -0.83
N PHE A 227 9.90 7.31 -0.53
CA PHE A 227 9.06 6.78 0.54
C PHE A 227 9.95 6.19 1.62
N ALA A 228 9.92 6.81 2.80
CA ALA A 228 10.75 6.43 3.93
C ALA A 228 10.04 6.76 5.24
N ALA A 229 9.99 5.77 6.13
CA ALA A 229 9.38 5.86 7.45
C ALA A 229 10.17 4.97 8.44
N ALA A 230 9.81 5.03 9.73
CA ALA A 230 10.51 4.30 10.79
C ALA A 230 10.30 2.77 10.67
N ASN A 231 9.13 2.34 10.22
CA ASN A 231 8.81 0.93 9.97
C ASN A 231 8.37 0.73 8.50
N GLU A 232 8.40 -0.54 8.06
CA GLU A 232 8.09 -0.90 6.66
C GLU A 232 6.59 -0.83 6.34
N LEU A 233 5.73 -0.96 7.35
CA LEU A 233 4.28 -0.85 7.18
C LEU A 233 3.89 0.59 6.80
N ASP A 234 4.52 1.58 7.43
CA ASP A 234 4.38 2.99 7.11
C ASP A 234 4.90 3.32 5.70
N VAL A 235 5.95 2.65 5.23
CA VAL A 235 6.43 2.80 3.85
C VAL A 235 5.37 2.29 2.85
N LEU A 236 4.79 1.11 3.10
CA LEU A 236 3.71 0.57 2.25
C LEU A 236 2.50 1.51 2.20
N LEU A 237 2.16 2.13 3.33
CA LEU A 237 1.12 3.15 3.42
C LEU A 237 1.43 4.38 2.56
N MET A 238 2.65 4.91 2.67
CA MET A 238 3.07 6.05 1.86
C MET A 238 3.02 5.72 0.36
N VAL A 239 3.41 4.51 -0.03
CA VAL A 239 3.35 4.03 -1.41
C VAL A 239 1.90 3.95 -1.90
N ARG A 240 1.02 3.29 -1.14
CA ARG A 240 -0.41 3.17 -1.47
C ARG A 240 -1.06 4.54 -1.70
N ASP A 241 -0.77 5.49 -0.82
CA ASP A 241 -1.35 6.84 -0.88
C ASP A 241 -0.64 7.73 -1.91
N ALA A 242 0.45 7.25 -2.52
CA ALA A 242 1.38 8.04 -3.32
C ALA A 242 1.77 9.36 -2.61
N LYS A 243 2.12 9.28 -1.32
CA LYS A 243 2.47 10.44 -0.49
C LYS A 243 3.82 11.05 -0.89
N LEU A 244 3.79 12.08 -1.74
CA LEU A 244 4.98 12.71 -2.33
C LEU A 244 5.62 13.83 -1.48
N GLY A 245 5.29 13.93 -0.19
CA GLY A 245 5.76 15.04 0.67
C GLY A 245 7.29 15.21 0.72
N ARG A 246 8.06 14.11 0.58
CA ARG A 246 9.53 14.20 0.47
C ARG A 246 9.97 14.81 -0.87
N PHE A 247 9.30 14.47 -1.98
CA PHE A 247 9.59 15.10 -3.27
C PHE A 247 9.26 16.59 -3.25
N GLU A 248 8.14 16.97 -2.62
CA GLU A 248 7.76 18.38 -2.44
C GLU A 248 8.77 19.16 -1.60
N LYS A 249 9.26 18.55 -0.50
CA LYS A 249 10.26 19.16 0.40
C LYS A 249 11.63 19.33 -0.25
N TYR A 250 12.07 18.36 -1.05
CA TYR A 250 13.47 18.30 -1.52
C TYR A 250 13.66 18.54 -3.01
N GLY A 251 12.59 18.59 -3.81
CA GLY A 251 12.64 18.73 -5.26
C GLY A 251 12.47 20.14 -5.78
N GLY A 252 12.42 21.16 -4.92
CA GLY A 252 12.15 22.55 -5.30
C GLY A 252 13.18 23.18 -6.25
N ASP A 253 14.41 22.65 -6.29
CA ASP A 253 15.50 23.08 -7.18
C ASP A 253 15.54 22.35 -8.54
N ILE A 254 14.66 21.36 -8.75
CA ILE A 254 14.55 20.63 -10.01
C ILE A 254 13.77 21.49 -11.02
N ASP A 255 14.12 21.42 -12.31
CA ASP A 255 13.36 22.08 -13.38
C ASP A 255 11.87 21.72 -13.34
N VAL A 256 11.00 22.71 -13.57
CA VAL A 256 9.54 22.57 -13.44
C VAL A 256 9.00 21.51 -14.39
N GLY A 257 9.47 21.47 -15.65
CA GLY A 257 9.02 20.48 -16.62
C GLY A 257 9.39 19.05 -16.19
N LEU A 258 10.59 18.87 -15.63
CA LEU A 258 11.00 17.56 -15.10
C LEU A 258 10.21 17.17 -13.84
N GLN A 259 9.88 18.12 -12.97
CA GLN A 259 9.03 17.85 -11.81
C GLN A 259 7.62 17.41 -12.24
N GLU A 260 7.03 18.04 -13.26
CA GLU A 260 5.73 17.66 -13.81
C GLU A 260 5.75 16.24 -14.38
N ILE A 261 6.82 15.89 -15.09
CA ILE A 261 7.05 14.54 -15.61
C ILE A 261 7.07 13.52 -14.47
N VAL A 262 7.84 13.78 -13.41
CA VAL A 262 7.91 12.91 -12.23
C VAL A 262 6.54 12.79 -11.54
N ARG A 263 5.85 13.92 -11.28
CA ARG A 263 4.53 13.92 -10.64
C ARG A 263 3.49 13.13 -11.43
N LYS A 264 3.51 13.22 -12.76
CA LYS A 264 2.59 12.45 -13.62
C LYS A 264 2.86 10.95 -13.54
N SER A 265 4.12 10.52 -13.49
CA SER A 265 4.46 9.10 -13.33
C SER A 265 4.03 8.52 -11.98
N LEU A 266 3.96 9.36 -10.94
CA LEU A 266 3.67 9.00 -9.55
C LEU A 266 2.21 9.23 -9.13
N LYS A 267 1.29 9.45 -10.07
CA LYS A 267 -0.14 9.56 -9.74
C LYS A 267 -0.66 8.28 -9.10
N LYS A 268 -1.53 8.37 -8.09
CA LYS A 268 -2.12 7.18 -7.46
C LYS A 268 -2.97 6.37 -8.45
N SER A 269 -3.92 7.03 -9.13
CA SER A 269 -4.74 6.40 -10.17
C SER A 269 -3.89 6.04 -11.39
N VAL A 270 -4.08 4.83 -11.90
CA VAL A 270 -3.33 4.29 -13.05
C VAL A 270 -3.71 5.02 -14.35
N GLU A 271 -4.95 5.50 -14.44
CA GLU A 271 -5.50 6.24 -15.59
C GLU A 271 -4.93 7.66 -15.72
N GLU A 272 -4.48 8.25 -14.61
CA GLU A 272 -3.87 9.58 -14.60
C GLU A 272 -2.36 9.56 -14.92
N ARG A 273 -1.73 8.37 -14.93
CA ARG A 273 -0.30 8.20 -15.25
C ARG A 273 -0.03 8.26 -16.75
N TYR A 274 1.24 8.12 -17.10
CA TYR A 274 1.60 7.70 -18.46
C TYR A 274 1.02 6.31 -18.75
N GLN A 275 0.35 6.18 -19.90
CA GLN A 275 -0.37 4.96 -20.26
C GLN A 275 0.55 3.89 -20.87
N SER A 276 1.81 4.22 -21.14
CA SER A 276 2.85 3.26 -21.55
C SER A 276 4.23 3.74 -21.15
N ALA A 277 5.19 2.81 -21.11
CA ALA A 277 6.60 3.13 -20.91
C ALA A 277 7.14 4.05 -22.03
N ALA A 278 6.72 3.83 -23.30
CA ALA A 278 7.01 4.74 -24.41
C ALA A 278 6.56 6.18 -24.13
N GLN A 279 5.32 6.40 -23.67
CA GLN A 279 4.82 7.76 -23.44
C GLN A 279 5.64 8.50 -22.38
N PHE A 280 6.10 7.79 -21.35
CA PHE A 280 6.97 8.36 -20.32
C PHE A 280 8.38 8.63 -20.87
N ARG A 281 8.96 7.67 -21.62
CA ARG A 281 10.26 7.81 -22.29
C ARG A 281 10.27 9.05 -23.20
N ASP A 282 9.24 9.20 -24.01
CA ASP A 282 9.12 10.27 -24.99
C ASP A 282 8.98 11.65 -24.31
N ALA A 283 8.27 11.72 -23.17
CA ALA A 283 8.20 12.95 -22.36
C ALA A 283 9.57 13.35 -21.79
N ILE A 284 10.36 12.38 -21.32
CA ILE A 284 11.74 12.62 -20.88
C ILE A 284 12.61 13.10 -22.04
N ASN A 285 12.49 12.44 -23.20
CA ASN A 285 13.27 12.79 -24.39
C ASN A 285 12.97 14.21 -24.88
N GLU A 286 11.69 14.60 -24.89
CA GLU A 286 11.26 15.95 -25.23
C GLU A 286 11.85 16.98 -24.25
N TRP A 287 11.82 16.69 -22.94
CA TRP A 287 12.43 17.56 -21.94
C TRP A 287 13.94 17.73 -22.13
N LEU A 288 14.66 16.64 -22.40
CA LEU A 288 16.10 16.68 -22.72
C LEU A 288 16.37 17.55 -23.95
N PHE A 289 15.56 17.41 -25.00
CA PHE A 289 15.68 18.18 -26.23
C PHE A 289 15.42 19.68 -26.03
N GLN A 290 14.31 20.05 -25.37
CA GLN A 290 13.93 21.44 -25.12
C GLN A 290 14.97 22.20 -24.30
N ASN A 291 15.55 21.53 -23.31
CA ASN A 291 16.61 22.08 -22.46
C ASN A 291 18.01 21.97 -23.08
N ARG A 292 18.11 21.46 -24.32
CA ARG A 292 19.36 21.31 -25.09
C ARG A 292 20.40 20.45 -24.36
N HIS A 293 19.96 19.52 -23.54
CA HIS A 293 20.83 18.56 -22.88
C HIS A 293 21.29 17.50 -23.89
N ARG A 294 22.61 17.34 -24.02
CA ARG A 294 23.22 16.30 -24.84
C ARG A 294 23.82 15.24 -23.94
N VAL A 295 23.02 14.23 -23.61
CA VAL A 295 23.49 13.06 -22.87
C VAL A 295 23.82 11.96 -23.86
N THR A 296 24.95 11.30 -23.65
CA THR A 296 25.40 10.16 -24.45
C THR A 296 25.88 9.07 -23.51
N PRO A 297 26.02 7.82 -23.97
CA PRO A 297 26.60 6.75 -23.16
C PRO A 297 27.94 7.15 -22.51
N LYS A 298 28.73 8.02 -23.16
CA LYS A 298 29.98 8.53 -22.58
C LYS A 298 29.80 9.20 -21.22
N VAL A 299 28.71 9.95 -20.99
CA VAL A 299 28.46 10.61 -19.70
C VAL A 299 28.26 9.56 -18.60
N VAL A 300 27.54 8.47 -18.90
CA VAL A 300 27.37 7.34 -17.98
C VAL A 300 28.72 6.66 -17.74
N ALA A 301 29.50 6.41 -18.80
CA ALA A 301 30.82 5.78 -18.71
C ALA A 301 31.79 6.57 -17.81
N ASP A 302 31.85 7.89 -17.99
CA ASP A 302 32.71 8.80 -17.22
C ASP A 302 32.33 8.77 -15.73
N VAL A 303 31.03 8.76 -15.41
CA VAL A 303 30.56 8.63 -14.02
C VAL A 303 30.87 7.25 -13.45
N VAL A 304 30.63 6.16 -14.18
CA VAL A 304 30.94 4.81 -13.68
C VAL A 304 32.44 4.66 -13.44
N ALA A 305 33.30 5.22 -14.30
CA ALA A 305 34.74 5.21 -14.13
C ALA A 305 35.21 5.95 -12.86
N ASP A 306 34.59 7.10 -12.51
CA ASP A 306 34.89 7.86 -11.28
C ASP A 306 34.50 7.11 -9.99
N LEU A 307 33.46 6.28 -10.04
CA LEU A 307 32.91 5.65 -8.83
C LEU A 307 33.31 4.19 -8.65
N ARG A 308 33.64 3.46 -9.73
CA ARG A 308 33.77 2.00 -9.71
C ARG A 308 34.76 1.52 -8.67
N ASP A 309 35.96 2.08 -8.62
CA ASP A 309 37.00 1.62 -7.70
C ASP A 309 36.56 1.80 -6.23
N ALA A 310 35.95 2.95 -5.91
CA ALA A 310 35.39 3.22 -4.58
C ALA A 310 34.24 2.25 -4.21
N VAL A 311 33.39 1.90 -5.18
CA VAL A 311 32.29 0.96 -5.00
C VAL A 311 32.83 -0.46 -4.75
N LEU A 312 33.81 -0.91 -5.56
CA LEU A 312 34.44 -2.23 -5.40
C LEU A 312 35.17 -2.34 -4.06
N GLU A 313 35.91 -1.31 -3.64
CA GLU A 313 36.56 -1.29 -2.34
C GLU A 313 35.57 -1.42 -1.17
N ARG A 314 34.42 -0.73 -1.23
CA ARG A 314 33.38 -0.85 -0.20
C ARG A 314 32.74 -2.23 -0.16
N ARG A 315 32.48 -2.81 -1.34
CA ARG A 315 31.95 -4.16 -1.47
C ARG A 315 32.88 -5.17 -0.80
N HIS A 316 34.19 -5.10 -1.07
CA HIS A 316 35.18 -5.98 -0.43
C HIS A 316 35.25 -5.78 1.09
N LYS A 317 35.14 -4.54 1.58
CA LYS A 317 35.12 -4.24 3.02
C LYS A 317 33.86 -4.77 3.72
N GLN A 318 32.71 -4.78 3.05
CA GLN A 318 31.44 -5.30 3.59
C GLN A 318 31.38 -6.83 3.60
N GLU A 319 32.17 -7.51 2.76
CA GLU A 319 32.25 -8.98 2.71
C GLU A 319 33.32 -9.57 3.66
N ALA A 320 34.19 -8.74 4.27
CA ALA A 320 35.18 -9.18 5.25
C ALA A 320 34.54 -9.45 6.63
N PRO A 321 34.89 -10.56 7.33
CA PRO A 321 34.39 -10.82 8.67
C PRO A 321 34.94 -9.76 9.67
N PRO A 322 34.17 -9.40 10.72
CA PRO A 322 34.68 -8.52 11.78
C PRO A 322 35.92 -9.15 12.43
N SER A 323 36.91 -8.32 12.75
CA SER A 323 38.15 -8.78 13.37
C SER A 323 37.86 -9.39 14.74
N ALA A 324 38.57 -10.46 15.11
CA ALA A 324 38.46 -11.08 16.44
C ALA A 324 38.75 -10.10 17.60
N ALA A 325 39.43 -8.98 17.33
CA ALA A 325 39.65 -7.91 18.31
C ALA A 325 38.39 -7.05 18.57
N GLU A 326 37.45 -6.97 17.64
CA GLU A 326 36.20 -6.21 17.79
C GLU A 326 35.13 -7.00 18.55
N VAL A 327 35.21 -8.34 18.54
CA VAL A 327 34.29 -9.24 19.26
C VAL A 327 34.63 -9.35 20.76
N ALA A 328 35.88 -9.05 21.15
CA ALA A 328 36.37 -9.19 22.52
C ALA A 328 36.01 -8.01 23.44
N VAL A 329 35.57 -6.87 22.89
CA VAL A 329 34.98 -5.78 23.66
C VAL A 329 33.48 -5.96 23.56
N GLY A 330 32.84 -6.44 24.64
CA GLY A 330 31.41 -6.75 24.72
C GLY A 330 30.48 -5.55 24.49
N ARG A 331 30.51 -5.00 23.27
CA ARG A 331 29.46 -4.20 22.69
C ARG A 331 28.49 -5.17 22.04
N SER A 332 27.26 -5.22 22.56
CA SER A 332 26.11 -5.71 21.82
C SER A 332 26.17 -5.16 20.39
N PRO A 333 25.81 -5.93 19.35
CA PRO A 333 25.85 -5.45 17.96
C PRO A 333 25.00 -4.18 17.86
N SER A 334 25.67 -3.04 17.91
CA SER A 334 25.07 -1.72 17.96
C SER A 334 24.54 -1.37 16.58
N GLU A 335 23.61 -0.43 16.58
CA GLU A 335 22.73 0.05 15.51
C GLU A 335 23.45 0.62 14.24
N ASP A 336 24.71 0.27 14.00
CA ASP A 336 25.59 0.84 12.97
C ASP A 336 25.65 0.05 11.65
N ALA A 337 24.84 -1.00 11.48
CA ALA A 337 24.74 -1.77 10.22
C ALA A 337 23.49 -1.43 9.38
N ALA A 338 22.88 -0.27 9.62
CA ALA A 338 22.04 0.41 8.63
C ALA A 338 22.80 1.66 8.13
N PRO A 339 22.88 1.91 6.81
CA PRO A 339 23.72 2.98 6.29
C PRO A 339 23.23 4.33 6.81
N MET A 340 24.16 5.14 7.31
CA MET A 340 23.99 6.56 7.59
C MET A 340 23.75 7.32 6.27
N ILE A 341 22.55 7.18 5.71
CA ILE A 341 21.90 8.22 4.92
C ILE A 341 21.31 9.15 5.97
N ILE A 342 21.45 10.47 5.82
CA ILE A 342 20.94 11.46 6.77
C ILE A 342 19.44 11.20 7.02
N VAL A 343 19.15 10.45 8.07
CA VAL A 343 17.88 10.42 8.78
C VAL A 343 18.05 11.53 9.80
N GLU A 344 17.56 12.72 9.46
CA GLU A 344 17.39 13.76 10.46
C GLU A 344 16.44 13.21 11.51
N GLY A 345 16.95 13.07 12.73
CA GLY A 345 16.13 12.94 13.92
C GLY A 345 15.39 14.26 14.16
N GLY A 346 14.12 14.16 14.52
CA GLY A 346 13.29 15.30 14.88
C GLY A 346 12.57 15.93 13.70
N ASP A 347 11.44 15.33 13.32
CA ASP A 347 10.23 16.08 12.98
C ASP A 347 9.07 15.11 13.25
N SER A 348 8.18 15.52 14.15
CA SER A 348 6.96 14.81 14.54
C SER A 348 6.08 14.55 13.31
N ASN A 349 6.24 13.38 12.71
CA ASN A 349 5.26 12.81 11.80
C ASN A 349 4.23 12.02 12.62
N PRO A 350 2.96 12.00 12.18
CA PRO A 350 1.84 11.43 12.91
C PRO A 350 2.14 10.00 13.39
N VAL A 351 1.88 9.78 14.69
CA VAL A 351 2.14 8.54 15.43
C VAL A 351 0.92 7.63 15.29
N ILE A 352 0.98 6.72 14.32
CA ILE A 352 -0.13 5.82 13.98
C ILE A 352 -0.33 4.82 15.12
N GLN A 353 -1.47 4.84 15.83
CA GLN A 353 -1.77 3.96 16.97
C GLN A 353 -2.69 2.82 16.55
N MET A 354 -2.21 1.57 16.59
CA MET A 354 -3.05 0.37 16.50
C MET A 354 -3.44 -0.04 17.91
N SER A 355 -4.74 -0.08 18.19
CA SER A 355 -5.27 -0.12 19.54
C SER A 355 -4.83 -1.31 20.39
N TYR A 356 -4.36 -1.00 21.60
CA TYR A 356 -4.59 -1.75 22.83
C TYR A 356 -4.63 -0.74 23.99
N GLU A 357 -5.73 -0.73 24.75
CA GLU A 357 -5.72 -0.14 26.09
C GLU A 357 -5.58 -1.30 27.09
N PRO A 358 -4.61 -1.26 28.02
CA PRO A 358 -4.64 -2.16 29.15
C PRO A 358 -5.87 -1.83 30.01
N ALA A 359 -6.61 -2.86 30.41
CA ALA A 359 -7.68 -2.70 31.39
C ALA A 359 -7.11 -2.06 32.66
N ALA A 360 -7.72 -0.94 33.09
CA ALA A 360 -7.47 -0.37 34.41
C ALA A 360 -7.89 -1.40 35.47
N GLY A 361 -6.94 -1.84 36.29
CA GLY A 361 -7.17 -2.81 37.35
C GLY A 361 -6.02 -2.86 38.34
N ASP A 362 -6.25 -2.17 39.46
CA ASP A 362 -5.63 -2.25 40.79
C ASP A 362 -4.10 -2.23 40.92
N GLU A 363 -3.61 -1.08 41.39
CA GLU A 363 -2.31 -0.94 42.02
C GLU A 363 -2.16 -1.95 43.17
N VAL A 364 -1.20 -2.87 43.04
CA VAL A 364 -0.62 -3.58 44.17
C VAL A 364 0.87 -3.22 44.22
N PRO A 365 1.37 -2.65 45.32
CA PRO A 365 2.72 -2.11 45.38
C PRO A 365 3.72 -3.27 45.50
N ASN A 366 4.59 -3.46 44.50
CA ASN A 366 5.71 -4.36 44.66
C ASN A 366 7.02 -3.58 44.87
N THR A 367 7.39 -3.54 46.15
CA THR A 367 8.66 -3.12 46.72
C THR A 367 9.79 -3.98 46.17
N ASN A 368 10.67 -3.41 45.34
CA ASN A 368 12.09 -3.78 45.32
C ASN A 368 12.91 -2.67 44.65
N ARG A 369 13.35 -1.71 45.48
CA ARG A 369 14.55 -0.92 45.25
C ARG A 369 15.59 -1.31 46.30
N PRO A 370 16.85 -1.52 45.93
CA PRO A 370 17.96 -1.13 46.77
C PRO A 370 18.16 0.39 46.64
N ILE A 371 17.81 1.07 47.73
CA ILE A 371 18.43 2.24 48.40
C ILE A 371 19.87 2.49 47.88
N SER A 372 20.39 3.70 47.64
CA SER A 372 20.42 4.94 48.45
C SER A 372 21.35 5.94 47.68
N VAL A 373 21.50 7.24 47.91
CA VAL A 373 21.37 8.07 49.12
C VAL A 373 21.27 9.53 48.62
N THR A 374 20.26 10.26 49.11
CA THR A 374 20.32 11.62 49.73
C THR A 374 20.83 12.84 48.93
N ASP A 375 20.26 14.05 49.05
CA ASP A 375 19.11 14.52 49.82
C ASP A 375 18.73 15.94 49.39
N LEU A 376 17.40 16.15 49.40
CA LEU A 376 16.63 17.29 49.92
C LEU A 376 17.07 18.74 49.61
N ALA A 377 16.25 19.51 48.89
CA ALA A 377 15.11 20.32 49.42
C ALA A 377 15.56 21.70 49.92
N ALA A 378 14.79 22.77 49.91
CA ALA A 378 13.58 23.20 49.22
C ALA A 378 13.44 24.70 49.56
N THR A 379 12.63 25.42 48.78
CA THR A 379 11.86 26.61 49.21
C THR A 379 12.55 27.98 49.27
N ALA A 380 11.75 28.97 48.87
CA ALA A 380 11.68 30.36 49.33
C ALA A 380 12.48 31.43 48.54
N GLN A 381 11.71 32.12 47.69
CA GLN A 381 11.42 33.57 47.75
C GLN A 381 12.57 34.60 47.76
N ALA A 382 12.48 35.46 46.75
CA ALA A 382 12.45 36.92 46.83
C ALA A 382 13.69 37.70 47.32
N ALA A 383 14.30 38.35 46.32
CA ALA A 383 14.50 39.80 46.20
C ALA A 383 15.49 40.57 47.11
N VAL A 384 16.02 41.63 46.48
CA VAL A 384 16.65 42.88 46.98
C VAL A 384 18.14 42.95 46.65
N SER A 385 18.55 43.51 45.50
CA SER A 385 18.51 44.93 45.05
C SER A 385 19.78 45.71 45.39
N ARG A 386 20.29 46.44 44.38
CA ARG A 386 20.93 47.78 44.34
C ARG A 386 21.81 47.83 43.06
N THR A 387 21.77 48.80 42.14
CA THR A 387 21.20 50.16 42.16
C THR A 387 21.06 50.74 40.74
N MET A 388 20.25 51.78 40.67
CA MET A 388 19.77 52.65 39.59
C MET A 388 20.77 53.32 38.60
N THR A 389 20.25 53.53 37.38
CA THR A 389 20.27 54.71 36.45
C THR A 389 20.87 56.03 36.95
N PRO A 390 21.38 56.95 36.07
CA PRO A 390 20.51 57.79 35.22
C PRO A 390 21.08 58.32 33.87
N SER A 391 20.23 59.11 33.19
CA SER A 391 20.32 59.80 31.89
C SER A 391 21.16 61.11 31.85
N ARG A 392 21.85 61.41 30.72
CA ARG A 392 21.97 62.71 29.99
C ARG A 392 23.00 62.58 28.83
N ARG A 393 22.69 62.86 27.54
CA ARG A 393 22.61 64.15 26.77
C ARG A 393 24.01 64.78 26.52
N ALA A 394 24.45 65.25 25.34
CA ALA A 394 23.83 66.04 24.26
C ALA A 394 24.72 66.06 22.96
N GLU A 395 24.15 66.13 21.73
CA GLU A 395 24.14 67.28 20.75
C GLU A 395 25.27 67.23 19.68
N THR A 396 25.18 67.58 18.38
CA THR A 396 24.32 68.44 17.50
C THR A 396 24.53 68.05 15.99
N VAL A 397 23.52 67.97 15.09
CA VAL A 397 22.88 68.93 14.13
C VAL A 397 23.50 69.06 12.71
N ALA A 398 22.67 68.77 11.67
CA ALA A 398 22.39 69.51 10.41
C ALA A 398 21.99 68.51 9.28
N GLY A 399 20.97 68.63 8.42
CA GLY A 399 19.92 69.63 8.16
C GLY A 399 18.92 69.05 7.14
N ARG A 400 17.71 69.64 7.08
CA ARG A 400 16.60 69.40 6.11
C ARG A 400 16.89 70.14 4.77
N PRO A 401 16.16 69.94 3.64
CA PRO A 401 14.68 69.97 3.56
C PRO A 401 13.96 69.10 2.49
N ARG A 402 12.63 69.01 2.66
CA ARG A 402 11.55 68.70 1.66
C ARG A 402 11.06 70.06 1.07
N PRO A 403 10.35 70.17 -0.09
CA PRO A 403 9.02 69.58 -0.38
C PRO A 403 8.88 69.16 -1.89
N ALA A 404 7.78 68.67 -2.49
CA ALA A 404 6.37 69.04 -2.38
C ALA A 404 5.41 67.99 -2.99
N SER A 405 4.15 68.11 -2.57
CA SER A 405 2.92 67.43 -2.98
C SER A 405 2.19 68.15 -4.11
N VAL A 406 1.47 67.45 -4.99
CA VAL A 406 0.32 67.98 -5.75
C VAL A 406 -0.76 66.90 -5.92
N GLN A 407 -2.01 67.33 -5.88
CA GLN A 407 -3.29 66.60 -5.83
C GLN A 407 -4.15 66.94 -7.08
N VAL A 408 -4.81 65.92 -7.67
CA VAL A 408 -6.09 65.83 -8.47
C VAL A 408 -6.33 66.78 -9.69
N PRO A 409 -7.16 66.43 -10.74
CA PRO A 409 -8.61 66.14 -10.65
C PRO A 409 -9.22 65.12 -11.66
N SER A 410 -10.52 64.86 -11.43
CA SER A 410 -11.54 64.10 -12.19
C SER A 410 -11.76 64.54 -13.66
N THR A 411 -12.31 63.66 -14.53
CA THR A 411 -13.40 63.96 -15.49
C THR A 411 -13.89 62.72 -16.27
N VAL A 412 -15.19 62.66 -16.53
CA VAL A 412 -15.95 61.75 -17.42
C VAL A 412 -16.46 62.58 -18.64
N PRO A 413 -16.64 61.99 -19.84
CA PRO A 413 -17.97 61.86 -20.49
C PRO A 413 -18.11 60.49 -21.22
N ALA A 414 -19.19 59.69 -21.19
CA ALA A 414 -20.63 59.85 -21.50
C ALA A 414 -21.01 59.81 -23.00
N ILE A 415 -22.01 58.93 -23.31
CA ILE A 415 -22.96 58.76 -24.47
C ILE A 415 -22.98 57.25 -24.81
N GLY A 416 -24.03 56.42 -24.62
CA GLY A 416 -25.49 56.52 -24.88
C GLY A 416 -25.80 55.62 -26.11
N THR A 417 -26.71 54.64 -26.17
CA THR A 417 -28.06 54.50 -25.60
C THR A 417 -28.68 53.09 -25.86
N ASN A 418 -29.62 52.72 -24.97
CA ASN A 418 -30.91 52.00 -25.18
C ASN A 418 -30.95 50.50 -25.60
N THR A 419 -31.87 49.63 -25.12
CA THR A 419 -33.02 49.71 -24.18
C THR A 419 -33.60 48.31 -23.92
N GLY A 420 -34.19 48.09 -22.73
CA GLY A 420 -35.34 47.19 -22.49
C GLY A 420 -35.10 45.93 -21.64
N ALA A 421 -35.95 45.49 -20.69
CA ALA A 421 -36.83 46.11 -19.70
C ALA A 421 -37.33 44.98 -18.73
N ALA A 422 -37.18 45.21 -17.40
CA ALA A 422 -37.99 44.73 -16.25
C ALA A 422 -38.15 43.20 -15.93
N PRO A 423 -38.66 42.79 -14.73
CA PRO A 423 -38.22 43.04 -13.34
C PRO A 423 -38.16 41.72 -12.48
N PRO A 424 -38.35 41.70 -11.13
CA PRO A 424 -37.30 41.46 -10.14
C PRO A 424 -37.32 40.07 -9.44
N ARG A 425 -36.24 39.86 -8.68
CA ARG A 425 -35.97 38.76 -7.76
C ARG A 425 -37.15 38.43 -6.83
N THR A 426 -37.56 37.17 -6.80
CA THR A 426 -38.39 36.56 -5.76
C THR A 426 -37.55 35.64 -4.88
N THR A 427 -37.36 36.07 -3.64
CA THR A 427 -37.45 35.30 -2.40
C THR A 427 -37.48 33.77 -2.53
N THR A 428 -36.45 33.14 -1.96
CA THR A 428 -36.39 31.75 -1.51
C THR A 428 -37.62 31.39 -0.64
N PRO A 429 -38.32 30.27 -0.88
CA PRO A 429 -39.34 29.79 0.04
C PRO A 429 -38.69 29.06 1.23
N PRO A 430 -39.24 29.15 2.44
CA PRO A 430 -38.73 28.43 3.60
C PRO A 430 -39.05 26.93 3.49
N ALA A 431 -38.07 26.11 3.86
CA ALA A 431 -38.25 24.69 4.08
C ALA A 431 -39.30 24.47 5.17
N GLY A 432 -40.46 23.95 4.76
CA GLY A 432 -41.53 23.56 5.67
C GLY A 432 -41.06 22.39 6.54
N ARG A 433 -40.84 22.66 7.83
CA ARG A 433 -40.82 21.66 8.89
C ARG A 433 -42.13 20.89 8.85
N ARG A 434 -42.11 19.63 8.41
CA ARG A 434 -43.11 18.66 8.84
C ARG A 434 -42.62 18.07 10.14
N SER A 435 -43.04 18.68 11.24
CA SER A 435 -43.05 18.06 12.56
C SER A 435 -44.08 16.93 12.55
N GLY A 436 -43.64 15.73 12.18
CA GLY A 436 -44.21 14.50 12.73
C GLY A 436 -43.21 14.06 13.80
N SER A 437 -43.55 14.24 15.07
CA SER A 437 -42.83 13.62 16.18
C SER A 437 -43.00 12.11 16.04
N PHE A 438 -42.02 11.47 15.41
CA PHE A 438 -41.75 10.07 15.67
C PHE A 438 -40.65 10.08 16.71
N ASP A 439 -41.04 9.85 17.96
CA ASP A 439 -40.10 9.47 19.02
C ASP A 439 -39.52 8.11 18.62
N VAL A 440 -38.41 8.15 17.88
CA VAL A 440 -37.55 6.98 17.72
C VAL A 440 -36.76 6.88 19.01
N ASP A 441 -37.25 6.02 19.90
CA ASP A 441 -36.58 5.70 21.15
C ASP A 441 -35.25 5.01 20.85
N LEU A 442 -34.13 5.73 20.95
CA LEU A 442 -32.78 5.19 20.76
C LEU A 442 -32.27 4.43 21.99
N SER A 443 -33.08 4.24 23.05
CA SER A 443 -32.72 3.46 24.23
C SER A 443 -32.43 1.98 23.92
N PHE A 444 -32.84 1.46 22.74
CA PHE A 444 -32.44 0.11 22.31
C PHE A 444 -30.94 0.00 21.97
N LEU A 445 -30.23 1.12 21.76
CA LEU A 445 -28.77 1.13 21.63
C LEU A 445 -28.06 1.05 22.99
N GLU A 446 -28.79 1.23 24.10
CA GLU A 446 -28.24 1.29 25.46
C GLU A 446 -28.17 -0.09 26.16
N GLU A 447 -28.74 -1.16 25.57
CA GLU A 447 -28.66 -2.51 26.15
C GLU A 447 -27.31 -3.19 25.86
N SER A 448 -26.37 -2.95 26.78
CA SER A 448 -25.13 -3.69 27.04
C SER A 448 -24.03 -3.60 25.98
N ALA A 449 -23.05 -2.72 26.26
CA ALA A 449 -21.70 -2.72 25.70
C ALA A 449 -20.87 -3.95 26.17
N GLY A 450 -21.46 -5.15 26.08
CA GLY A 450 -20.80 -6.42 26.38
C GLY A 450 -20.03 -6.94 25.17
N VAL A 451 -18.86 -7.51 25.41
CA VAL A 451 -18.11 -8.27 24.39
C VAL A 451 -18.91 -9.51 24.02
N ILE A 452 -19.18 -9.70 22.73
CA ILE A 452 -19.86 -10.89 22.23
C ILE A 452 -18.80 -11.98 21.97
N GLU A 453 -18.85 -13.07 22.74
CA GLU A 453 -18.08 -14.30 22.55
C GLU A 453 -18.99 -15.40 21.95
N GLY A 454 -18.77 -15.84 20.71
CA GLY A 454 -19.43 -17.05 20.14
C GLY A 454 -20.14 -16.91 18.76
N PRO A 455 -20.64 -18.03 18.19
CA PRO A 455 -20.64 -18.34 16.75
C PRO A 455 -21.82 -17.77 15.94
N ILE A 456 -22.40 -16.64 16.38
CA ILE A 456 -23.49 -15.98 15.64
C ILE A 456 -22.92 -15.23 14.41
N ALA A 457 -21.64 -14.84 14.46
CA ALA A 457 -20.92 -14.20 13.34
C ALA A 457 -20.44 -15.19 12.26
N ASP A 458 -20.19 -16.46 12.61
CA ASP A 458 -19.57 -17.44 11.70
C ASP A 458 -20.52 -17.91 10.60
N THR A 459 -21.83 -17.92 10.87
CA THR A 459 -22.85 -18.36 9.89
C THR A 459 -23.03 -17.34 8.76
N ILE A 460 -22.74 -16.06 9.01
CA ILE A 460 -22.84 -14.98 8.02
C ILE A 460 -21.48 -14.79 7.31
N SER A 461 -20.36 -14.87 8.04
CA SER A 461 -19.00 -14.81 7.45
C SER A 461 -18.71 -15.97 6.48
N ALA A 462 -19.18 -17.19 6.76
CA ALA A 462 -18.96 -18.34 5.89
C ALA A 462 -19.62 -18.20 4.50
N ALA A 463 -20.73 -17.47 4.40
CA ALA A 463 -21.41 -17.20 3.13
C ALA A 463 -20.65 -16.16 2.26
N VAL A 464 -19.92 -15.24 2.89
CA VAL A 464 -19.12 -14.21 2.19
C VAL A 464 -17.83 -14.80 1.61
N GLU A 465 -17.26 -15.82 2.24
CA GLU A 465 -16.00 -16.47 1.80
C GLU A 465 -16.18 -17.38 0.58
N ALA A 466 -17.40 -17.83 0.30
CA ALA A 466 -17.70 -18.72 -0.83
C ALA A 466 -17.84 -18.01 -2.20
N ILE A 467 -17.78 -16.67 -2.27
CA ILE A 467 -18.18 -15.90 -3.47
C ILE A 467 -17.00 -15.35 -4.31
N THR A 468 -15.74 -15.71 -4.02
CA THR A 468 -14.59 -15.25 -4.82
C THR A 468 -13.74 -16.37 -5.40
N LEU A 469 -14.12 -16.88 -6.57
CA LEU A 469 -13.20 -17.30 -7.64
C LEU A 469 -13.90 -17.06 -9.00
N PRO A 470 -13.29 -16.36 -9.97
CA PRO A 470 -13.67 -16.50 -11.37
C PRO A 470 -13.10 -17.80 -11.93
N ASP A 471 -13.96 -18.60 -12.56
CA ASP A 471 -13.60 -19.79 -13.34
C ASP A 471 -12.46 -19.48 -14.33
N LEU A 472 -11.36 -20.23 -14.20
CA LEU A 472 -10.36 -20.39 -15.25
C LEU A 472 -10.65 -21.72 -15.96
N ASN A 473 -11.22 -21.58 -17.16
CA ASN A 473 -11.37 -22.53 -18.26
C ASN A 473 -11.11 -24.03 -18.02
N GLU A 474 -12.14 -24.79 -18.38
CA GLU A 474 -12.17 -26.22 -18.69
C GLU A 474 -11.08 -26.62 -19.70
N ASP A 475 -10.04 -27.33 -19.24
CA ASP A 475 -9.40 -28.46 -19.94
C ASP A 475 -8.18 -28.96 -19.14
N SER A 476 -8.43 -29.69 -18.06
CA SER A 476 -7.50 -30.74 -17.60
C SER A 476 -8.20 -31.67 -16.60
N GLN A 477 -8.22 -32.95 -16.95
CA GLN A 477 -8.95 -34.03 -16.28
C GLN A 477 -8.67 -34.15 -14.78
N MET A 478 -9.76 -34.40 -14.04
CA MET A 478 -9.81 -34.76 -12.62
C MET A 478 -8.74 -35.79 -12.21
N ARG A 479 -8.07 -35.51 -11.09
CA ARG A 479 -7.72 -36.53 -10.10
C ARG A 479 -8.53 -36.25 -8.84
N SER A 480 -9.15 -37.31 -8.32
CA SER A 480 -10.13 -37.32 -7.24
C SER A 480 -9.58 -36.83 -5.91
N PHE A 481 -10.43 -36.10 -5.18
CA PHE A 481 -10.40 -35.89 -3.74
C PHE A 481 -10.52 -37.25 -3.03
N ASP A 482 -9.38 -37.89 -2.70
CA ASP A 482 -9.23 -38.92 -1.66
C ASP A 482 -7.77 -39.41 -1.68
N ASP A 483 -6.84 -38.52 -1.33
CA ASP A 483 -5.53 -38.88 -0.75
C ASP A 483 -4.91 -37.62 -0.15
N MET A 484 -4.18 -37.73 0.96
CA MET A 484 -3.59 -36.65 1.79
C MET A 484 -4.40 -36.27 3.06
N THR A 485 -4.64 -37.24 3.92
CA THR A 485 -4.56 -37.00 5.38
C THR A 485 -3.09 -36.97 5.80
N GLU A 486 -2.46 -35.80 5.84
CA GLU A 486 -1.23 -35.62 6.60
C GLU A 486 -1.34 -34.36 7.47
N GLU A 487 -1.20 -34.56 8.78
CA GLU A 487 -1.09 -33.53 9.81
C GLU A 487 0.05 -32.55 9.48
N PRO A 488 -0.07 -31.25 9.79
CA PRO A 488 1.01 -30.31 9.58
C PRO A 488 2.18 -30.62 10.51
N ALA A 489 3.31 -31.03 9.94
CA ALA A 489 4.57 -31.27 10.63
C ALA A 489 4.96 -30.08 11.53
N ALA A 490 5.09 -30.37 12.83
CA ALA A 490 5.54 -29.43 13.84
C ALA A 490 6.91 -28.83 13.47
N ARG A 491 6.93 -27.53 13.19
CA ARG A 491 8.16 -26.77 12.94
C ARG A 491 8.86 -26.51 14.26
N SER A 492 9.89 -27.31 14.57
CA SER A 492 10.86 -26.97 15.62
C SER A 492 11.58 -25.67 15.25
N ARG A 493 11.35 -24.62 16.04
CA ARG A 493 12.08 -23.34 15.98
C ARG A 493 12.48 -23.00 17.40
N ASP A 494 13.77 -22.81 17.63
CA ASP A 494 14.29 -22.32 18.91
C ASP A 494 13.86 -20.87 19.10
N ILE A 495 12.75 -20.68 19.81
CA ILE A 495 12.17 -19.40 20.21
C ILE A 495 12.31 -19.31 21.73
N PRO A 496 12.53 -18.11 22.33
CA PRO A 496 12.51 -17.96 23.78
C PRO A 496 11.16 -18.44 24.32
N VAL A 497 11.17 -19.58 25.01
CA VAL A 497 9.96 -20.19 25.56
C VAL A 497 9.56 -19.38 26.79
N LEU A 498 8.59 -18.47 26.63
CA LEU A 498 7.77 -18.05 27.76
C LEU A 498 7.10 -19.30 28.31
N SER A 499 7.08 -19.46 29.64
CA SER A 499 6.49 -20.64 30.25
C SER A 499 5.00 -20.73 29.85
N HIS A 500 4.49 -21.93 29.61
CA HIS A 500 3.08 -22.15 29.22
C HIS A 500 2.11 -21.51 30.23
N GLU A 501 2.51 -21.42 31.51
CA GLU A 501 1.77 -20.73 32.58
C GLU A 501 1.76 -19.19 32.45
N GLU A 502 2.81 -18.56 31.92
CA GLU A 502 2.87 -17.11 31.70
C GLU A 502 2.06 -16.68 30.47
N ALA A 503 2.00 -17.52 29.43
CA ALA A 503 1.19 -17.28 28.24
C ALA A 503 -0.31 -17.45 28.50
N MET A 504 -0.70 -18.44 29.33
CA MET A 504 -2.11 -18.68 29.69
C MET A 504 -2.70 -17.69 30.70
N ARG A 505 -1.88 -16.90 31.41
CA ARG A 505 -2.35 -15.92 32.41
C ARG A 505 -2.92 -14.64 31.81
N LYS A 506 -2.76 -14.39 30.51
CA LYS A 506 -3.34 -13.21 29.85
C LYS A 506 -4.61 -13.63 29.11
N ARG A 507 -5.74 -13.08 29.57
CA ARG A 507 -7.07 -13.24 28.94
C ARG A 507 -6.99 -12.89 27.44
N PRO A 508 -7.82 -13.50 26.59
CA PRO A 508 -7.95 -13.11 25.19
C PRO A 508 -8.17 -11.59 25.09
N PRO A 509 -7.66 -10.94 24.03
CA PRO A 509 -7.78 -9.50 23.89
C PRO A 509 -9.26 -9.10 23.87
N THR A 510 -9.66 -8.26 24.81
CA THR A 510 -11.01 -7.70 24.89
C THR A 510 -11.18 -6.68 23.76
N PRO A 511 -12.27 -6.73 22.97
CA PRO A 511 -12.60 -5.68 22.03
C PRO A 511 -12.62 -4.29 22.69
N PRO A 512 -12.25 -3.23 21.95
CA PRO A 512 -12.32 -1.88 22.49
C PRO A 512 -13.76 -1.58 22.91
N ALA A 513 -13.95 -1.01 24.10
CA ALA A 513 -15.24 -0.48 24.48
C ALA A 513 -15.63 0.62 23.48
N LEU A 514 -16.73 0.43 22.75
CA LEU A 514 -17.27 1.42 21.83
C LEU A 514 -18.04 2.44 22.66
N GLY A 515 -17.49 3.63 22.84
CA GLY A 515 -18.02 4.64 23.74
C GLY A 515 -19.50 4.97 23.49
N ASP A 516 -20.18 5.35 24.56
CA ASP A 516 -21.55 5.85 24.47
C ASP A 516 -21.51 7.27 23.91
N ILE A 517 -22.05 7.43 22.70
CA ILE A 517 -22.18 8.75 22.09
C ILE A 517 -23.41 9.40 22.71
N THR A 518 -23.19 10.33 23.62
CA THR A 518 -24.24 11.04 24.36
C THR A 518 -24.95 12.12 23.54
N GLU A 519 -24.37 12.50 22.40
CA GLU A 519 -24.97 13.45 21.46
C GLU A 519 -26.00 12.74 20.57
N PRO A 520 -27.13 13.39 20.21
CA PRO A 520 -28.05 12.83 19.23
C PRO A 520 -27.41 12.79 17.84
N PRO A 521 -27.67 11.75 17.03
CA PRO A 521 -27.17 11.67 15.66
C PRO A 521 -27.81 12.75 14.76
N ASP A 522 -27.06 13.23 13.77
CA ASP A 522 -27.54 14.17 12.74
C ASP A 522 -28.56 13.53 11.79
N ASP A 523 -28.41 12.22 11.55
CA ASP A 523 -29.34 11.39 10.79
C ASP A 523 -29.36 9.98 11.40
N ALA A 524 -30.54 9.37 11.50
CA ALA A 524 -30.71 8.04 12.07
C ALA A 524 -31.90 7.33 11.45
N GLY A 525 -31.88 6.00 11.51
CA GLY A 525 -32.99 5.20 11.01
C GLY A 525 -32.78 3.71 11.18
N GLU A 526 -33.78 2.96 10.74
CA GLU A 526 -33.78 1.50 10.81
C GLU A 526 -33.48 0.87 9.45
N PHE A 527 -32.73 -0.23 9.45
CA PHE A 527 -32.29 -0.92 8.23
C PHE A 527 -33.42 -1.60 7.45
N HIS A 528 -34.56 -1.87 8.09
CA HIS A 528 -35.74 -2.39 7.41
C HIS A 528 -36.42 -1.31 6.52
N ILE A 529 -36.15 -0.02 6.78
CA ILE A 529 -36.65 1.13 6.01
C ILE A 529 -35.59 1.58 5.00
N THR A 530 -34.36 1.80 5.48
CA THR A 530 -33.24 2.27 4.65
C THR A 530 -32.11 1.26 4.73
N SER A 531 -31.92 0.47 3.67
CA SER A 531 -30.86 -0.53 3.62
C SER A 531 -29.47 0.09 3.88
N PRO A 532 -28.53 -0.64 4.51
CA PRO A 532 -27.15 -0.17 4.69
C PRO A 532 -26.47 0.26 3.38
N LEU A 533 -26.72 -0.46 2.27
CA LEU A 533 -26.23 -0.09 0.93
C LEU A 533 -26.59 1.35 0.56
N ARG A 534 -27.84 1.75 0.80
CA ARG A 534 -28.34 3.10 0.53
C ARG A 534 -27.74 4.15 1.46
N VAL A 535 -27.55 3.84 2.75
CA VAL A 535 -26.90 4.75 3.71
C VAL A 535 -25.47 5.04 3.27
N LEU A 536 -24.69 3.98 3.04
CA LEU A 536 -23.30 4.08 2.61
C LEU A 536 -23.16 4.79 1.26
N PHE A 537 -24.01 4.46 0.27
CA PHE A 537 -24.01 5.13 -1.03
C PHE A 537 -24.26 6.64 -0.92
N ARG A 538 -25.17 7.08 -0.03
CA ARG A 538 -25.43 8.51 0.22
C ARG A 538 -24.20 9.20 0.80
N LEU A 539 -23.56 8.61 1.80
CA LEU A 539 -22.33 9.17 2.40
C LEU A 539 -21.20 9.29 1.36
N MET A 540 -21.02 8.26 0.54
CA MET A 540 -20.02 8.22 -0.53
C MET A 540 -20.26 9.30 -1.60
N THR A 541 -21.50 9.41 -2.11
CA THR A 541 -21.84 10.38 -3.16
C THR A 541 -21.93 11.82 -2.68
N ALA A 542 -22.18 12.03 -1.38
CA ALA A 542 -22.13 13.34 -0.72
C ALA A 542 -20.70 13.76 -0.34
N ARG A 543 -19.71 12.86 -0.47
CA ARG A 543 -18.34 13.08 0.04
C ARG A 543 -18.34 13.47 1.53
N ALA A 544 -19.17 12.77 2.31
CA ALA A 544 -19.36 13.08 3.72
C ALA A 544 -18.13 12.73 4.56
N THR A 545 -17.89 13.49 5.62
CA THR A 545 -16.87 13.20 6.64
C THR A 545 -17.53 13.14 8.01
N GLY A 546 -17.28 12.09 8.78
CA GLY A 546 -17.95 11.85 10.07
C GLY A 546 -17.90 10.39 10.51
N LEU A 547 -18.73 10.04 11.49
CA LEU A 547 -18.85 8.70 12.06
C LEU A 547 -20.23 8.12 11.78
N LEU A 548 -20.27 6.92 11.19
CA LEU A 548 -21.45 6.09 11.06
C LEU A 548 -21.43 4.98 12.12
N VAL A 549 -22.38 4.99 13.03
CA VAL A 549 -22.60 3.91 14.00
C VAL A 549 -23.71 3.02 13.50
N VAL A 550 -23.50 1.71 13.50
CA VAL A 550 -24.49 0.71 13.10
C VAL A 550 -24.61 -0.36 14.17
N ALA A 551 -25.83 -0.84 14.43
CA ALA A 551 -26.06 -1.88 15.43
C ALA A 551 -27.17 -2.86 15.05
N ILE A 552 -26.98 -4.12 15.41
CA ILE A 552 -27.96 -5.21 15.29
C ILE A 552 -27.76 -6.24 16.41
N GLY A 553 -28.80 -6.53 17.21
CA GLY A 553 -28.79 -7.65 18.16
C GLY A 553 -27.58 -7.69 19.11
N GLY A 554 -27.17 -6.54 19.66
CA GLY A 554 -26.00 -6.40 20.53
C GLY A 554 -24.66 -6.20 19.81
N ILE A 555 -24.58 -6.47 18.50
CA ILE A 555 -23.42 -6.16 17.67
C ILE A 555 -23.45 -4.66 17.35
N LYS A 556 -22.35 -3.95 17.60
CA LYS A 556 -22.17 -2.52 17.30
C LYS A 556 -20.87 -2.33 16.51
N LYS A 557 -20.95 -1.56 15.42
CA LYS A 557 -19.79 -1.19 14.59
C LYS A 557 -19.74 0.33 14.41
N GLU A 558 -18.54 0.88 14.48
CA GLU A 558 -18.25 2.30 14.28
C GLU A 558 -17.40 2.46 13.01
N ILE A 559 -17.98 3.06 11.99
CA ILE A 559 -17.38 3.26 10.67
C ILE A 559 -17.06 4.75 10.51
N TYR A 560 -15.78 5.09 10.59
CA TYR A 560 -15.34 6.46 10.31
C TYR A 560 -15.22 6.65 8.80
N VAL A 561 -15.79 7.74 8.30
CA VAL A 561 -15.86 8.08 6.87
C VAL A 561 -15.18 9.43 6.66
N ARG A 562 -14.36 9.55 5.63
CA ARG A 562 -13.66 10.79 5.24
C ARG A 562 -13.76 10.99 3.73
N ASP A 563 -14.25 12.15 3.29
CA ASP A 563 -14.49 12.47 1.87
C ASP A 563 -15.33 11.38 1.16
N GLY A 564 -16.28 10.79 1.89
CA GLY A 564 -17.14 9.70 1.43
C GLY A 564 -16.50 8.31 1.44
N GLN A 565 -15.24 8.16 1.87
CA GLN A 565 -14.54 6.87 1.92
C GLN A 565 -14.48 6.32 3.35
N PRO A 566 -14.79 5.03 3.58
CA PRO A 566 -14.53 4.39 4.86
C PRO A 566 -13.03 4.41 5.19
N GLU A 567 -12.67 5.04 6.31
CA GLU A 567 -11.32 5.17 6.81
C GLU A 567 -10.99 4.07 7.82
N TYR A 568 -11.92 3.74 8.72
CA TYR A 568 -11.68 2.79 9.81
C TYR A 568 -12.98 2.16 10.29
N VAL A 569 -12.90 0.91 10.74
CA VAL A 569 -14.04 0.21 11.34
C VAL A 569 -13.65 -0.43 12.67
N SER A 570 -14.28 0.05 13.74
CA SER A 570 -14.25 -0.59 15.05
C SER A 570 -15.45 -1.52 15.22
N SER A 571 -15.29 -2.58 15.99
CA SER A 571 -16.32 -3.59 16.25
C SER A 571 -16.19 -4.14 17.65
N ASN A 572 -17.32 -4.43 18.30
CA ASN A 572 -17.37 -5.07 19.62
C ASN A 572 -17.34 -6.61 19.57
N VAL A 573 -17.17 -7.20 18.38
CA VAL A 573 -17.11 -8.67 18.19
C VAL A 573 -15.66 -9.16 18.35
N ALA A 574 -15.44 -10.14 19.25
CA ALA A 574 -14.10 -10.64 19.56
C ALA A 574 -13.40 -11.31 18.37
N SER A 575 -14.11 -12.09 17.55
CA SER A 575 -13.55 -12.72 16.35
C SER A 575 -13.10 -11.71 15.29
N GLU A 576 -13.63 -10.48 15.35
CA GLU A 576 -13.28 -9.41 14.43
C GLU A 576 -12.06 -8.57 14.90
N LEU A 577 -11.40 -8.96 15.99
CA LEU A 577 -10.10 -8.40 16.37
C LEU A 577 -9.02 -8.91 15.43
N PHE A 578 -8.06 -8.04 15.07
CA PHE A 578 -7.04 -8.38 14.07
C PHE A 578 -6.27 -9.67 14.40
N GLY A 579 -5.87 -9.86 15.66
CA GLY A 579 -5.23 -11.10 16.11
C GLY A 579 -6.11 -12.34 15.89
N ASN A 580 -7.36 -12.29 16.35
CA ASN A 580 -8.29 -13.41 16.24
C ASN A 580 -8.68 -13.71 14.78
N TYR A 581 -8.81 -12.68 13.95
CA TYR A 581 -9.00 -12.82 12.51
C TYR A 581 -7.82 -13.54 11.85
N LEU A 582 -6.58 -13.23 12.24
CA LEU A 582 -5.41 -13.94 11.72
C LEU A 582 -5.40 -15.42 12.15
N VAL A 583 -5.84 -15.72 13.38
CA VAL A 583 -5.98 -17.11 13.86
C VAL A 583 -7.08 -17.85 13.10
N ALA A 584 -8.25 -17.24 12.93
CA ALA A 584 -9.36 -17.82 12.18
C ALA A 584 -8.99 -18.11 10.72
N LYS A 585 -8.11 -17.29 10.13
CA LYS A 585 -7.55 -17.51 8.79
C LYS A 585 -6.38 -18.49 8.73
N ALA A 586 -6.05 -19.15 9.83
CA ALA A 586 -4.90 -20.04 9.98
C ALA A 586 -3.55 -19.37 9.58
N VAL A 587 -3.48 -18.03 9.69
CA VAL A 587 -2.27 -17.24 9.40
C VAL A 587 -1.34 -17.24 10.61
N LEU A 588 -1.91 -17.25 11.82
CA LEU A 588 -1.21 -17.38 13.09
C LEU A 588 -1.82 -18.51 13.91
N SER A 589 -1.00 -19.18 14.72
CA SER A 589 -1.51 -20.02 15.80
C SER A 589 -1.92 -19.19 17.02
N GLU A 590 -2.79 -19.74 17.87
CA GLU A 590 -3.17 -19.11 19.14
C GLU A 590 -1.95 -18.83 20.02
N GLY A 591 -0.96 -19.73 20.04
CA GLY A 591 0.28 -19.56 20.79
C GLY A 591 1.15 -18.41 20.26
N GLU A 592 1.27 -18.26 18.95
CA GLU A 592 2.00 -17.14 18.34
C GLU A 592 1.33 -15.79 18.63
N LEU A 593 -0.01 -15.75 18.61
CA LEU A 593 -0.77 -14.56 18.99
C LEU A 593 -0.56 -14.20 20.47
N ALA A 594 -0.66 -15.18 21.37
CA ALA A 594 -0.45 -14.96 22.80
C ALA A 594 0.95 -14.42 23.10
N MET A 595 1.98 -15.00 22.45
CA MET A 595 3.36 -14.50 22.53
C MET A 595 3.48 -13.07 22.00
N ALA A 596 2.91 -12.77 20.84
CA ALA A 596 2.95 -11.43 20.26
C ALA A 596 2.30 -10.40 21.19
N LEU A 597 1.12 -10.69 21.74
CA LEU A 597 0.46 -9.83 22.71
C LEU A 597 1.28 -9.63 23.99
N ALA A 598 2.03 -10.65 24.43
CA ALA A 598 2.84 -10.57 25.63
C ALA A 598 4.00 -9.57 25.51
N VAL A 599 4.63 -9.49 24.33
CA VAL A 599 5.81 -8.64 24.07
C VAL A 599 5.48 -7.34 23.34
N MET A 600 4.23 -7.13 22.94
CA MET A 600 3.74 -5.95 22.23
C MET A 600 4.14 -4.58 22.84
N PRO A 601 4.22 -4.40 24.18
CA PRO A 601 4.73 -3.15 24.76
C PRO A 601 6.16 -2.78 24.30
N HIS A 602 6.99 -3.75 23.94
CA HIS A 602 8.34 -3.51 23.41
C HIS A 602 8.35 -3.02 21.95
N TYR A 603 7.23 -3.15 21.24
CA TYR A 603 7.07 -2.79 19.82
C TYR A 603 6.07 -1.64 19.64
N GLY A 604 6.07 -0.68 20.58
CA GLY A 604 5.23 0.52 20.50
C GLY A 604 3.73 0.25 20.67
N GLY A 605 3.35 -0.91 21.21
CA GLY A 605 1.95 -1.23 21.54
C GLY A 605 1.10 -1.70 20.34
N LYS A 606 1.71 -1.90 19.16
CA LYS A 606 0.97 -2.25 17.93
C LYS A 606 1.16 -3.71 17.57
N LEU A 607 0.05 -4.44 17.45
CA LEU A 607 0.09 -5.86 17.08
C LEU A 607 0.76 -6.09 15.71
N GLY A 608 0.43 -5.28 14.70
CA GLY A 608 1.05 -5.39 13.37
C GLY A 608 2.57 -5.23 13.40
N ASP A 609 3.07 -4.19 14.09
CA ASP A 609 4.51 -3.94 14.25
C ASP A 609 5.20 -5.06 15.06
N THR A 610 4.50 -5.60 16.06
CA THR A 610 4.98 -6.72 16.87
C THR A 610 5.10 -8.00 16.05
N LEU A 611 4.10 -8.32 15.23
CA LEU A 611 4.11 -9.50 14.36
C LEU A 611 5.25 -9.43 13.34
N VAL A 612 5.53 -8.22 12.81
CA VAL A 612 6.69 -7.96 11.94
C VAL A 612 8.00 -8.07 12.72
N GLY A 613 8.09 -7.45 13.89
CA GLY A 613 9.29 -7.44 14.72
C GLY A 613 9.71 -8.83 15.19
N LEU A 614 8.75 -9.70 15.47
CA LEU A 614 8.97 -11.11 15.81
C LEU A 614 9.24 -12.01 14.58
N GLY A 615 9.13 -11.47 13.36
CA GLY A 615 9.28 -12.24 12.13
C GLY A 615 8.17 -13.28 11.92
N LEU A 616 7.03 -13.11 12.58
CA LEU A 616 5.85 -13.99 12.42
C LEU A 616 5.14 -13.71 11.10
N LEU A 617 5.04 -12.44 10.72
CA LEU A 617 4.47 -12.00 9.45
C LEU A 617 5.33 -10.93 8.79
N LYS A 618 5.21 -10.81 7.47
CA LYS A 618 5.83 -9.73 6.72
C LYS A 618 4.96 -8.48 6.75
N PRO A 619 5.54 -7.27 6.63
CA PRO A 619 4.78 -6.02 6.62
C PRO A 619 3.65 -6.01 5.58
N LEU A 620 3.92 -6.53 4.38
CA LEU A 620 2.93 -6.60 3.31
C LEU A 620 1.78 -7.58 3.62
N GLU A 621 2.08 -8.69 4.30
CA GLU A 621 1.04 -9.64 4.75
C GLU A 621 0.14 -8.99 5.81
N VAL A 622 0.75 -8.32 6.80
CA VAL A 622 0.00 -7.55 7.82
C VAL A 622 -0.90 -6.51 7.17
N PHE A 623 -0.34 -5.70 6.25
CA PHE A 623 -1.08 -4.68 5.50
C PHE A 623 -2.29 -5.27 4.76
N ARG A 624 -2.08 -6.38 4.03
CA ARG A 624 -3.13 -7.04 3.23
C ARG A 624 -4.21 -7.64 4.12
N HIS A 625 -3.83 -8.35 5.18
CA HIS A 625 -4.80 -8.92 6.12
C HIS A 625 -5.61 -7.84 6.81
N LEU A 626 -4.99 -6.71 7.20
CA LEU A 626 -5.69 -5.58 7.79
C LEU A 626 -6.72 -4.99 6.82
N THR A 627 -6.32 -4.80 5.57
CA THR A 627 -7.18 -4.32 4.48
C THR A 627 -8.36 -5.25 4.25
N ARG A 628 -8.12 -6.56 4.11
CA ARG A 628 -9.17 -7.57 3.93
C ARG A 628 -10.12 -7.63 5.14
N GLN A 629 -9.59 -7.53 6.35
CA GLN A 629 -10.41 -7.58 7.56
C GLN A 629 -11.39 -6.41 7.61
N VAL A 630 -10.93 -5.19 7.37
CA VAL A 630 -11.81 -4.02 7.42
C VAL A 630 -12.80 -4.01 6.27
N ARG A 631 -12.40 -4.44 5.07
CA ARG A 631 -13.33 -4.67 3.94
C ARG A 631 -14.44 -5.65 4.34
N SER A 632 -14.08 -6.78 4.94
CA SER A 632 -15.04 -7.80 5.40
C SER A 632 -16.06 -7.23 6.39
N LYS A 633 -15.61 -6.40 7.35
CA LYS A 633 -16.50 -5.74 8.33
C LYS A 633 -17.56 -4.86 7.68
N ILE A 634 -17.22 -4.13 6.62
CA ILE A 634 -18.16 -3.25 5.91
C ILE A 634 -19.10 -4.07 5.01
N ILE A 635 -18.59 -5.10 4.35
CA ILE A 635 -19.40 -6.04 3.56
C ILE A 635 -20.46 -6.70 4.46
N ASP A 636 -20.07 -7.15 5.65
CA ASP A 636 -21.00 -7.72 6.63
C ASP A 636 -22.14 -6.73 6.94
N VAL A 637 -21.82 -5.47 7.24
CA VAL A 637 -22.84 -4.43 7.48
C VAL A 637 -23.78 -4.26 6.29
N CYS A 638 -23.28 -4.39 5.05
CA CYS A 638 -24.12 -4.31 3.86
C CYS A 638 -25.19 -5.41 3.79
N THR A 639 -25.00 -6.53 4.48
CA THR A 639 -25.95 -7.65 4.52
C THR A 639 -27.06 -7.50 5.57
N TRP A 640 -26.96 -6.51 6.45
CA TRP A 640 -27.90 -6.34 7.56
C TRP A 640 -29.26 -5.82 7.09
N ASN A 641 -30.32 -6.52 7.46
CA ASN A 641 -31.71 -6.19 7.11
C ASN A 641 -32.59 -5.81 8.32
N LYS A 642 -32.00 -5.79 9.51
CA LYS A 642 -32.59 -5.41 10.81
C LYS A 642 -31.58 -4.58 11.59
N GLY A 643 -32.03 -3.92 12.65
CA GLY A 643 -31.21 -2.99 13.42
C GLY A 643 -31.29 -1.56 12.89
N GLY A 644 -30.34 -0.72 13.28
CA GLY A 644 -30.37 0.70 12.96
C GLY A 644 -29.00 1.34 12.80
N PHE A 645 -29.01 2.58 12.38
CA PHE A 645 -27.82 3.42 12.21
C PHE A 645 -28.01 4.81 12.81
N GLY A 646 -26.89 5.42 13.18
CA GLY A 646 -26.78 6.83 13.54
C GLY A 646 -25.55 7.45 12.86
N TRP A 647 -25.74 8.60 12.22
CA TRP A 647 -24.69 9.37 11.54
C TRP A 647 -24.34 10.61 12.37
N TYR A 648 -23.04 10.86 12.55
CA TYR A 648 -22.48 11.97 13.30
C TYR A 648 -21.50 12.73 12.41
N ALA A 649 -21.96 13.82 11.80
CA ALA A 649 -21.21 14.61 10.85
C ALA A 649 -20.01 15.32 11.51
N GLY A 650 -18.89 15.39 10.80
CA GLY A 650 -17.69 16.10 11.26
C GLY A 650 -16.92 15.42 12.39
N ARG A 651 -17.39 14.30 12.94
CA ARG A 651 -16.60 13.48 13.87
C ARG A 651 -15.41 12.86 13.14
N GLU A 652 -14.24 13.42 13.37
CA GLU A 652 -12.99 12.85 12.89
C GLU A 652 -12.64 11.60 13.67
N ASN A 653 -11.85 10.74 13.05
CA ASN A 653 -11.34 9.57 13.72
C ASN A 653 -10.40 10.02 14.86
N PRO A 654 -10.71 9.68 16.13
CA PRO A 654 -9.86 10.04 17.26
C PRO A 654 -8.54 9.27 17.26
N ARG A 655 -8.49 8.15 16.53
CA ARG A 655 -7.25 7.44 16.25
C ARG A 655 -6.69 8.03 14.97
N GLU A 656 -5.36 8.13 14.88
CA GLU A 656 -4.70 8.26 13.58
C GLU A 656 -4.93 6.97 12.79
N ALA A 657 -6.14 6.83 12.27
CA ALA A 657 -6.56 5.61 11.67
C ALA A 657 -6.05 5.54 10.24
N PHE A 658 -5.64 4.34 9.92
CA PHE A 658 -5.13 3.92 8.65
C PHE A 658 -6.21 4.11 7.57
N PRO A 659 -6.12 5.10 6.66
CA PRO A 659 -7.14 5.27 5.64
C PRO A 659 -6.99 4.15 4.63
N LEU A 660 -7.82 3.11 4.66
CA LEU A 660 -7.59 1.89 3.87
C LEU A 660 -7.80 2.07 2.36
N ASP A 661 -8.36 3.22 1.97
CA ASP A 661 -8.44 3.70 0.58
C ASP A 661 -9.09 2.66 -0.37
N PHE A 662 -10.14 2.01 0.13
CA PHE A 662 -10.95 1.07 -0.61
C PHE A 662 -11.64 1.74 -1.80
N ASN A 663 -11.90 0.99 -2.88
CA ASN A 663 -12.96 1.38 -3.79
C ASN A 663 -14.30 1.20 -3.04
N ALA A 664 -14.80 2.27 -2.42
CA ALA A 664 -16.05 2.24 -1.67
C ALA A 664 -17.26 1.70 -2.47
N PHE A 665 -17.30 1.94 -3.78
CA PHE A 665 -18.36 1.40 -4.64
C PHE A 665 -18.20 -0.10 -4.92
N GLU A 666 -16.97 -0.60 -5.00
CA GLU A 666 -16.69 -2.05 -5.05
C GLU A 666 -17.21 -2.74 -3.79
N ILE A 667 -16.99 -2.16 -2.61
CA ILE A 667 -17.52 -2.70 -1.35
C ILE A 667 -19.04 -2.79 -1.37
N LEU A 668 -19.74 -1.77 -1.90
CA LEU A 668 -21.21 -1.84 -2.08
C LEU A 668 -21.62 -2.95 -3.04
N GLY A 669 -20.88 -3.12 -4.14
CA GLY A 669 -21.09 -4.21 -5.09
C GLY A 669 -20.95 -5.58 -4.44
N ALA A 670 -19.83 -5.82 -3.75
CA ALA A 670 -19.57 -7.03 -2.98
C ALA A 670 -20.60 -7.26 -1.88
N GLY A 671 -20.98 -6.21 -1.14
CA GLY A 671 -22.02 -6.23 -0.11
C GLY A 671 -23.38 -6.66 -0.66
N ALA A 672 -23.79 -6.15 -1.82
CA ALA A 672 -25.03 -6.57 -2.46
C ALA A 672 -24.98 -8.02 -2.94
N LEU A 673 -23.83 -8.47 -3.46
CA LEU A 673 -23.64 -9.86 -3.85
C LEU A 673 -23.65 -10.83 -2.65
N ALA A 674 -23.26 -10.35 -1.47
CA ALA A 674 -23.26 -11.10 -0.22
C ALA A 674 -24.64 -11.20 0.48
N LEU A 675 -25.68 -10.53 -0.04
CA LEU A 675 -27.04 -10.64 0.53
C LEU A 675 -27.52 -12.09 0.50
N SER A 676 -28.14 -12.55 1.60
CA SER A 676 -28.61 -13.94 1.71
C SER A 676 -29.71 -14.27 0.70
N ASP A 677 -29.78 -15.54 0.30
CA ASP A 677 -30.81 -16.05 -0.62
C ASP A 677 -32.21 -15.70 -0.12
N ASP A 678 -32.51 -15.96 1.16
CA ASP A 678 -33.82 -15.68 1.78
C ASP A 678 -34.19 -14.18 1.70
N HIS A 679 -33.22 -13.30 1.91
CA HIS A 679 -33.45 -11.87 1.82
C HIS A 679 -33.80 -11.45 0.39
N ILE A 680 -33.08 -11.99 -0.59
CA ILE A 680 -33.29 -11.68 -2.00
C ILE A 680 -34.61 -12.26 -2.50
N GLU A 681 -34.96 -13.48 -2.10
CA GLU A 681 -36.26 -14.07 -2.41
C GLU A 681 -37.41 -13.24 -1.82
N SER A 682 -37.28 -12.81 -0.55
CA SER A 682 -38.27 -11.91 0.06
C SER A 682 -38.34 -10.56 -0.65
N TRP A 683 -37.21 -10.03 -1.11
CA TRP A 683 -37.16 -8.77 -1.85
C TRP A 683 -37.83 -8.91 -3.23
N ILE A 684 -37.54 -9.99 -3.97
CA ILE A 684 -38.17 -10.29 -5.27
C ILE A 684 -39.67 -10.48 -5.08
N ALA A 685 -40.12 -11.22 -4.06
CA ALA A 685 -41.54 -11.40 -3.79
C ALA A 685 -42.28 -10.07 -3.52
N LYS A 686 -41.63 -9.15 -2.79
CA LYS A 686 -42.19 -7.82 -2.48
C LYS A 686 -42.17 -6.88 -3.68
N ASN A 687 -41.13 -6.96 -4.52
CA ASN A 687 -40.84 -5.99 -5.57
C ASN A 687 -41.08 -6.52 -7.00
N GLY A 688 -41.57 -7.76 -7.14
CA GLY A 688 -41.65 -8.46 -8.43
C GLY A 688 -42.46 -7.71 -9.48
N SER A 689 -43.50 -6.97 -9.08
CA SER A 689 -44.33 -6.16 -9.97
C SER A 689 -43.73 -4.81 -10.36
N LEU A 690 -42.65 -4.36 -9.70
CA LEU A 690 -42.01 -3.08 -10.00
C LEU A 690 -41.37 -3.12 -11.39
N LYS A 691 -41.59 -2.06 -12.16
CA LYS A 691 -40.93 -1.83 -13.44
C LYS A 691 -39.82 -0.82 -13.24
N LEU A 692 -38.59 -1.27 -13.34
CA LEU A 692 -37.42 -0.43 -13.11
C LEU A 692 -36.93 0.17 -14.42
N ARG A 693 -36.52 1.44 -14.35
CA ARG A 693 -35.87 2.16 -15.44
C ARG A 693 -34.53 2.71 -14.98
N ALA A 694 -33.53 2.65 -15.86
CA ALA A 694 -32.22 3.25 -15.60
C ALA A 694 -32.33 4.76 -15.33
N SER A 695 -31.66 5.21 -14.29
CA SER A 695 -31.62 6.62 -13.87
C SER A 695 -30.81 7.45 -14.87
N ARG A 696 -31.45 8.47 -15.47
CA ARG A 696 -30.80 9.39 -16.44
C ARG A 696 -29.89 10.43 -15.80
N THR A 697 -30.02 10.66 -14.49
CA THR A 697 -29.25 11.64 -13.72
C THR A 697 -28.28 10.94 -12.76
N ARG A 698 -27.63 9.86 -13.22
CA ARG A 698 -26.70 9.09 -12.39
C ARG A 698 -25.40 9.87 -12.17
N ARG A 699 -25.04 10.11 -10.90
CA ARG A 699 -23.75 10.73 -10.52
C ARG A 699 -22.58 9.74 -10.60
N VAL A 700 -22.89 8.45 -10.52
CA VAL A 700 -21.95 7.32 -10.53
C VAL A 700 -22.46 6.31 -11.54
N GLY A 701 -21.57 5.75 -12.38
CA GLY A 701 -21.94 4.70 -13.33
C GLY A 701 -21.85 3.29 -12.70
N PRO A 702 -22.62 2.31 -13.24
CA PRO A 702 -22.63 0.93 -12.74
C PRO A 702 -21.26 0.24 -12.81
N GLU A 703 -20.38 0.66 -13.70
CA GLU A 703 -19.02 0.13 -13.84
C GLU A 703 -18.15 0.28 -12.59
N ARG A 704 -18.41 1.29 -11.74
CA ARG A 704 -17.60 1.55 -10.53
C ARG A 704 -17.81 0.53 -9.42
N PHE A 705 -18.90 -0.24 -9.48
CA PHE A 705 -19.23 -1.26 -8.48
C PHE A 705 -18.52 -2.60 -8.74
N GLU A 706 -17.83 -2.76 -9.87
CA GLU A 706 -17.04 -3.94 -10.22
C GLU A 706 -17.82 -5.28 -10.21
N VAL A 707 -19.15 -5.21 -10.34
CA VAL A 707 -20.01 -6.41 -10.43
C VAL A 707 -20.17 -6.85 -11.88
N LYS A 708 -19.74 -8.08 -12.18
CA LYS A 708 -19.89 -8.70 -13.50
C LYS A 708 -21.37 -8.80 -13.89
N GLY A 709 -21.73 -8.27 -15.06
CA GLY A 709 -23.11 -8.28 -15.57
C GLY A 709 -23.94 -7.06 -15.19
N LEU A 710 -23.48 -6.21 -14.26
CA LEU A 710 -24.27 -5.09 -13.74
C LEU A 710 -24.55 -4.01 -14.79
N VAL A 711 -23.54 -3.70 -15.62
CA VAL A 711 -23.69 -2.71 -16.71
C VAL A 711 -24.72 -3.20 -17.72
N GLN A 712 -24.60 -4.45 -18.16
CA GLN A 712 -25.54 -5.08 -19.10
C GLN A 712 -26.97 -5.09 -18.54
N LEU A 713 -27.12 -5.44 -17.26
CA LEU A 713 -28.43 -5.42 -16.62
C LEU A 713 -29.01 -4.01 -16.52
N CYS A 714 -28.19 -3.01 -16.16
CA CYS A 714 -28.63 -1.61 -16.09
C CYS A 714 -29.13 -1.11 -17.45
N ASP A 715 -28.46 -1.46 -18.55
CA ASP A 715 -28.86 -1.10 -19.91
C ASP A 715 -30.17 -1.77 -20.36
N LEU A 716 -30.52 -2.92 -19.77
CA LEU A 716 -31.77 -3.63 -20.00
C LEU A 716 -32.99 -2.99 -19.29
N LEU A 717 -32.78 -2.07 -18.35
CA LEU A 717 -33.85 -1.41 -17.56
C LEU A 717 -34.55 -0.31 -18.36
N ASP A 718 -35.53 -0.71 -19.16
CA ASP A 718 -36.31 0.18 -20.04
C ASP A 718 -37.64 0.69 -19.44
N GLY A 719 -38.00 0.22 -18.24
CA GLY A 719 -39.27 0.52 -17.57
C GLY A 719 -40.47 -0.27 -18.09
N LYS A 720 -40.28 -1.26 -18.95
CA LYS A 720 -41.36 -2.09 -19.51
C LYS A 720 -41.49 -3.44 -18.80
N ARG A 721 -40.34 -4.10 -18.59
CA ARG A 721 -40.24 -5.39 -17.89
C ARG A 721 -40.29 -5.17 -16.38
N SER A 722 -41.01 -6.05 -15.70
CA SER A 722 -41.04 -6.09 -14.24
C SER A 722 -39.78 -6.77 -13.68
N VAL A 723 -39.51 -6.60 -12.39
CA VAL A 723 -38.44 -7.32 -11.69
C VAL A 723 -38.61 -8.83 -11.85
N ALA A 724 -39.84 -9.34 -11.73
CA ALA A 724 -40.14 -10.76 -11.92
C ALA A 724 -39.77 -11.22 -13.34
N ASP A 725 -40.14 -10.46 -14.38
CA ASP A 725 -39.82 -10.81 -15.78
C ASP A 725 -38.29 -10.87 -16.03
N LEU A 726 -37.53 -9.97 -15.40
CA LEU A 726 -36.08 -9.90 -15.56
C LEU A 726 -35.37 -11.07 -14.85
N VAL A 727 -35.88 -11.48 -13.68
CA VAL A 727 -35.34 -12.61 -12.94
C VAL A 727 -35.75 -13.92 -13.61
N GLU A 728 -37.02 -14.13 -13.91
CA GLU A 728 -37.55 -15.38 -14.50
C GLU A 728 -37.05 -15.66 -15.93
N ALA A 729 -36.41 -14.70 -16.59
CA ALA A 729 -35.73 -14.90 -17.85
C ALA A 729 -34.55 -15.90 -17.76
N GLU A 730 -33.96 -16.08 -16.57
CA GLU A 730 -32.90 -17.04 -16.34
C GLU A 730 -33.43 -18.35 -15.74
N PRO A 731 -33.11 -19.52 -16.32
CA PRO A 731 -33.62 -20.81 -15.84
C PRO A 731 -32.95 -21.25 -14.52
N GLU A 732 -31.68 -20.89 -14.32
CA GLU A 732 -30.90 -21.35 -13.16
C GLU A 732 -31.22 -20.52 -11.91
N ARG A 733 -31.45 -21.18 -10.77
CA ARG A 733 -31.75 -20.50 -9.49
C ARG A 733 -30.59 -19.57 -9.07
N THR A 734 -29.35 -19.99 -9.27
CA THR A 734 -28.15 -19.24 -8.91
C THR A 734 -28.09 -17.89 -9.63
N GLU A 735 -28.27 -17.89 -10.95
CA GLU A 735 -28.27 -16.66 -11.75
C GLU A 735 -29.51 -15.78 -11.48
N ARG A 736 -30.68 -16.38 -11.19
CA ARG A 736 -31.87 -15.63 -10.75
C ARG A 736 -31.61 -14.79 -9.50
N LEU A 737 -31.02 -15.40 -8.47
CA LEU A 737 -30.68 -14.71 -7.22
C LEU A 737 -29.62 -13.64 -7.43
N LYS A 738 -28.63 -13.91 -8.28
CA LYS A 738 -27.60 -12.93 -8.65
C LYS A 738 -28.18 -11.72 -9.39
N ILE A 739 -29.11 -11.91 -10.32
CA ILE A 739 -29.86 -10.81 -10.94
C ILE A 739 -30.65 -10.04 -9.87
N GLY A 740 -31.33 -10.75 -8.95
CA GLY A 740 -32.03 -10.13 -7.83
C GLY A 740 -31.13 -9.23 -6.97
N ARG A 741 -29.93 -9.70 -6.62
CA ARG A 741 -28.89 -8.93 -5.89
C ARG A 741 -28.46 -7.68 -6.66
N MET A 742 -28.22 -7.81 -7.98
CA MET A 742 -27.87 -6.68 -8.84
C MET A 742 -29.01 -5.65 -8.93
N LEU A 743 -30.27 -6.09 -9.06
CA LEU A 743 -31.43 -5.18 -9.08
C LEU A 743 -31.59 -4.45 -7.74
N CYS A 744 -31.39 -5.15 -6.62
CA CYS A 744 -31.38 -4.55 -5.28
C CYS A 744 -30.30 -3.47 -5.16
N LEU A 745 -29.08 -3.75 -5.63
CA LEU A 745 -27.97 -2.77 -5.67
C LEU A 745 -28.33 -1.53 -6.50
N LEU A 746 -28.87 -1.73 -7.72
CA LEU A 746 -29.24 -0.64 -8.62
C LEU A 746 -30.31 0.27 -8.01
N GLU A 747 -31.29 -0.30 -7.31
CA GLU A 747 -32.34 0.43 -6.61
C GLU A 747 -31.79 1.17 -5.36
N ALA A 748 -31.00 0.48 -4.53
CA ALA A 748 -30.42 1.06 -3.32
C ALA A 748 -29.49 2.25 -3.62
N CYS A 749 -28.77 2.18 -4.74
CA CYS A 749 -27.80 3.19 -5.19
C CYS A 749 -28.35 4.20 -6.22
N ASP A 750 -29.68 4.37 -6.31
CA ASP A 750 -30.34 5.35 -7.20
C ASP A 750 -29.93 5.24 -8.70
N LEU A 751 -29.41 4.08 -9.12
CA LEU A 751 -29.06 3.77 -10.51
C LEU A 751 -30.27 3.30 -11.30
N ALA A 752 -31.27 2.76 -10.62
CA ALA A 752 -32.58 2.41 -11.16
C ALA A 752 -33.69 3.05 -10.33
N ARG A 753 -34.80 3.41 -10.97
CA ARG A 753 -35.99 3.95 -10.31
C ARG A 753 -37.27 3.27 -10.82
N PRO A 754 -38.33 3.18 -10.01
CA PRO A 754 -39.65 2.80 -10.49
C PRO A 754 -40.10 3.72 -11.62
N SER A 755 -40.73 3.12 -12.65
CA SER A 755 -41.18 3.81 -13.86
C SER A 755 -42.50 4.55 -13.70
#